data_AF-A0A7C4NUH1-F1
#
_entry.id   AF-A0A7C4NUH1-F1
#
_cell.length_a   1.000
_cell.length_b   1.000
_cell.length_c   1.000
_cell.angle_alpha   90.00
_cell.angle_beta   90.00
_cell.angle_gamma   90.00
#
_symmetry.space_group_name_H-M   'P 1'
#
loop_
_entity.id
_entity.type
_entity.pdbx_description
1 polymer ?
#
loop_
_entity_poly.entity_id
_entity_poly.type
_entity_poly.pdbx_seq_one_letter_code
_entity_poly.pdbx_strand_id
1 'polypeptide(L)'
;MKTFKYLIICIFLLMVQPAIASESPDTLNEETIKNFRYHLKYSGQIVTLKNGEYKTQLRPGNEEDIKNYISVKIEKYGIFKPNFSLPFAIVILSENFGGSGVFFEITALVNENGKIVQTNSIKLGDRVVVKDLKFQPGFVTFRDRERDSIYLSLLTHRETDPSCCPTKLEMLCFTLVRDENKEIKLLTCEEADIKYPLPVVKKPALYLYPTTNQKVKVVLLPKGRITKTIPKYKDKWIVSASPNGLIDNKYPYLFYEVELDSISLPKEGWIVKTSDLENWFNNNLPKLGLSHKEIKDFKEYWLNELKGYPYYKIRLLSQDFLDENMAVKINPKPDTFIRVIFYFEGTYDNKEKLKEPTIKIPARKGFSVVEWGGILKTSDKSDVKSPHYSFFAEEKGLLVLRSLSIENHKIKIRVNTNGCTDKNSINVIIKKSSKIDPKVPDYEITFVREKADNCKAFLPDGEVIEYDLKKDFNIEIPYTLKVNNPVIPFTKDDPYFTIVKVKEEVQEEIIKGEQGEFIRGAIQEMITDIRRDIKNATIYSIQQEIKRYKKSSEVEKVKKLENELHKIKQIKDEDFQIPEDFGGAKPNFEDLINLSFGPIYPCRAKQTEIIVDKKISVGDIVNVKGMTKSGPFYHVAGIRRDVLEKIQVGKTYKVSLCLVYKREYFGFIPNYYVYLAEINKE
;
A
#
# COMPACT_ATOMS: atom_id res chain seq x y z
N MET A 1 -11.42 70.30 -51.19
CA MET A 1 -12.19 69.60 -52.24
C MET A 1 -11.54 68.25 -52.48
N LYS A 2 -12.08 67.16 -51.92
CA LYS A 2 -13.00 66.23 -52.62
C LYS A 2 -12.44 65.66 -53.94
N THR A 3 -12.01 64.40 -53.85
CA THR A 3 -12.43 63.24 -54.68
C THR A 3 -12.12 63.18 -56.17
N PHE A 4 -11.38 62.14 -56.55
CA PHE A 4 -11.59 61.22 -57.70
C PHE A 4 -10.47 60.14 -57.59
N LYS A 5 -10.62 58.89 -57.13
CA LYS A 5 -11.62 57.80 -57.21
C LYS A 5 -11.81 57.22 -58.62
N TYR A 6 -11.36 55.96 -58.77
CA TYR A 6 -11.60 54.97 -59.83
C TYR A 6 -10.72 54.98 -61.10
N LEU A 7 -9.59 54.26 -61.01
CA LEU A 7 -9.18 53.28 -62.02
C LEU A 7 -8.16 52.33 -61.38
N ILE A 8 -8.13 51.07 -61.80
CA ILE A 8 -7.37 49.93 -61.20
C ILE A 8 -8.17 49.18 -60.12
N ILE A 9 -9.42 48.84 -60.46
CA ILE A 9 -10.10 47.61 -60.02
C ILE A 9 -10.19 46.76 -61.30
N CYS A 10 -9.29 45.77 -61.48
CA CYS A 10 -9.49 44.61 -62.38
C CYS A 10 -8.28 43.65 -62.52
N ILE A 11 -7.26 43.71 -61.66
CA ILE A 11 -6.22 42.66 -61.62
C ILE A 11 -6.02 42.31 -60.14
N PHE A 12 -6.37 41.08 -59.77
CA PHE A 12 -6.37 40.42 -58.45
C PHE A 12 -7.74 39.90 -57.99
N LEU A 13 -8.47 39.29 -58.92
CA LEU A 13 -9.59 38.41 -58.63
C LEU A 13 -9.29 37.07 -59.30
N LEU A 14 -8.41 36.29 -58.68
CA LEU A 14 -8.22 34.84 -58.81
C LEU A 14 -7.05 34.48 -57.87
N MET A 15 -7.23 33.43 -57.06
CA MET A 15 -6.30 32.89 -56.05
C MET A 15 -6.41 33.45 -54.62
N VAL A 16 -7.61 33.42 -54.04
CA VAL A 16 -7.72 33.11 -52.60
C VAL A 16 -8.49 31.79 -52.51
N GLN A 17 -7.76 30.69 -52.67
CA GLN A 17 -8.22 29.45 -52.04
C GLN A 17 -8.03 29.66 -50.54
N PRO A 18 -9.02 29.32 -49.68
CA PRO A 18 -8.72 29.14 -48.28
C PRO A 18 -7.66 28.05 -48.23
N ALA A 19 -6.47 28.39 -47.72
CA ALA A 19 -5.53 27.37 -47.28
C ALA A 19 -6.27 26.57 -46.22
N ILE A 20 -6.84 25.43 -46.62
CA ILE A 20 -7.14 24.35 -45.70
C ILE A 20 -5.79 24.06 -45.07
N ALA A 21 -5.63 24.44 -43.80
CA ALA A 21 -4.48 24.08 -43.02
C ALA A 21 -4.41 22.56 -43.04
N SER A 22 -3.54 21.99 -43.87
CA SER A 22 -3.17 20.59 -43.74
C SER A 22 -2.48 20.48 -42.39
N GLU A 23 -3.10 19.78 -41.45
CA GLU A 23 -2.46 19.43 -40.18
C GLU A 23 -1.08 18.85 -40.50
N SER A 24 -0.04 19.32 -39.80
CA SER A 24 1.28 18.74 -39.99
C SER A 24 1.22 17.26 -39.59
N PRO A 25 1.88 16.35 -40.35
CA PRO A 25 1.82 14.90 -40.14
C PRO A 25 2.38 14.42 -38.79
N ASP A 26 2.92 15.34 -37.98
CA ASP A 26 3.56 15.09 -36.68
C ASP A 26 2.68 15.42 -35.47
N THR A 27 1.38 15.66 -35.69
CA THR A 27 0.44 15.93 -34.59
C THR A 27 -0.17 14.63 -34.07
N LEU A 28 -0.07 14.41 -32.76
CA LEU A 28 -0.68 13.25 -32.11
C LEU A 28 -2.21 13.40 -32.13
N ASN A 29 -2.85 12.74 -33.08
CA ASN A 29 -4.29 12.73 -33.27
C ASN A 29 -4.83 11.30 -33.43
N GLU A 30 -6.14 11.16 -33.60
CA GLU A 30 -6.81 9.87 -33.74
C GLU A 30 -6.35 9.09 -34.98
N GLU A 31 -6.16 9.76 -36.11
CA GLU A 31 -5.72 9.13 -37.36
C GLU A 31 -4.33 8.52 -37.19
N THR A 32 -3.42 9.25 -36.53
CA THR A 32 -2.09 8.74 -36.25
C THR A 32 -2.14 7.52 -35.34
N ILE A 33 -2.91 7.56 -34.26
CA ILE A 33 -3.07 6.42 -33.32
C ILE A 33 -3.58 5.18 -34.06
N LYS A 34 -4.63 5.33 -34.87
CA LYS A 34 -5.27 4.21 -35.58
C LYS A 34 -4.42 3.60 -36.69
N ASN A 35 -3.42 4.33 -37.19
CA ASN A 35 -2.53 3.87 -38.26
C ASN A 35 -1.06 3.73 -37.82
N PHE A 36 -0.80 3.79 -36.51
CA PHE A 36 0.56 3.73 -35.96
C PHE A 36 1.15 2.31 -36.05
N ARG A 37 2.48 2.25 -36.03
CA ARG A 37 3.26 1.00 -35.99
C ARG A 37 3.62 0.64 -34.55
N TYR A 38 2.92 -0.35 -33.99
CA TYR A 38 3.07 -0.78 -32.59
C TYR A 38 3.96 -2.02 -32.45
N HIS A 39 4.85 -2.00 -31.46
CA HIS A 39 5.53 -3.16 -30.92
C HIS A 39 4.72 -3.76 -29.77
N LEU A 40 4.33 -5.02 -29.91
CA LEU A 40 3.37 -5.71 -29.05
C LEU A 40 4.07 -6.49 -27.93
N LYS A 41 3.49 -6.50 -26.72
CA LYS A 41 4.10 -7.09 -25.52
C LYS A 41 3.93 -8.60 -25.42
N TYR A 42 2.81 -9.17 -25.87
CA TYR A 42 2.60 -10.62 -25.74
C TYR A 42 3.28 -11.38 -26.87
N SER A 43 3.11 -10.93 -28.11
CA SER A 43 3.75 -11.57 -29.27
C SER A 43 5.20 -11.16 -29.51
N GLY A 44 5.61 -9.97 -29.05
CA GLY A 44 6.90 -9.36 -29.43
C GLY A 44 6.96 -8.91 -30.90
N GLN A 45 5.86 -8.99 -31.64
CA GLN A 45 5.81 -8.59 -33.05
C GLN A 45 5.66 -7.08 -33.18
N ILE A 46 6.04 -6.55 -34.35
CA ILE A 46 5.76 -5.17 -34.72
C ILE A 46 4.74 -5.16 -35.84
N VAL A 47 3.57 -4.58 -35.59
CA VAL A 47 2.46 -4.50 -36.55
C VAL A 47 2.16 -3.05 -36.89
N THR A 48 1.74 -2.80 -38.12
CA THR A 48 1.18 -1.49 -38.52
C THR A 48 -0.31 -1.64 -38.61
N LEU A 49 -1.04 -0.92 -37.75
CA LEU A 49 -2.49 -0.96 -37.76
C LEU A 49 -3.02 -0.21 -38.99
N LYS A 50 -4.20 -0.61 -39.45
CA LYS A 50 -4.99 0.13 -40.42
C LYS A 50 -6.34 0.39 -39.78
N ASN A 51 -6.69 1.65 -39.57
CA ASN A 51 -7.92 2.06 -38.91
C ASN A 51 -8.16 1.39 -37.53
N GLY A 52 -7.09 1.16 -36.77
CA GLY A 52 -7.12 0.62 -35.41
C GLY A 52 -7.07 -0.90 -35.31
N GLU A 53 -6.94 -1.61 -36.44
CA GLU A 53 -6.91 -3.07 -36.47
C GLU A 53 -5.77 -3.61 -37.34
N TYR A 54 -5.29 -4.80 -37.00
CA TYR A 54 -4.37 -5.60 -37.81
C TYR A 54 -4.74 -7.06 -37.70
N LYS A 55 -4.62 -7.81 -38.79
CA LYS A 55 -4.85 -9.26 -38.79
C LYS A 55 -3.90 -9.92 -39.78
N THR A 56 -3.25 -11.01 -39.35
CA THR A 56 -2.41 -11.83 -40.24
C THR A 56 -3.27 -12.29 -41.42
N GLN A 57 -2.76 -12.06 -42.64
CA GLN A 57 -3.40 -12.54 -43.85
C GLN A 57 -3.16 -14.05 -43.99
N LEU A 58 -4.24 -14.83 -44.03
CA LEU A 58 -4.18 -16.27 -44.16
C LEU A 58 -4.22 -16.67 -45.64
N ARG A 59 -3.14 -17.24 -46.17
CA ARG A 59 -3.13 -17.82 -47.52
C ARG A 59 -3.54 -19.29 -47.45
N PRO A 60 -4.43 -19.77 -48.34
CA PRO A 60 -4.85 -21.16 -48.36
C PRO A 60 -3.65 -22.12 -48.43
N GLY A 61 -3.60 -23.10 -47.52
CA GLY A 61 -2.53 -24.11 -47.46
C GLY A 61 -1.20 -23.65 -46.84
N ASN A 62 -1.10 -22.42 -46.34
CA ASN A 62 0.12 -21.93 -45.69
C ASN A 62 0.08 -22.17 -44.17
N GLU A 63 0.81 -23.17 -43.69
CA GLU A 63 0.89 -23.50 -42.25
C GLU A 63 1.62 -22.43 -41.42
N GLU A 64 2.51 -21.66 -42.03
CA GLU A 64 3.27 -20.61 -41.34
C GLU A 64 2.38 -19.41 -41.01
N ASP A 65 1.46 -19.05 -41.91
CA ASP A 65 0.44 -18.02 -41.68
C ASP A 65 -0.49 -18.39 -40.51
N ILE A 66 -0.79 -19.69 -40.34
CA ILE A 66 -1.61 -20.21 -39.24
C ILE A 66 -0.84 -20.21 -37.93
N LYS A 67 0.43 -20.66 -37.94
CA LYS A 67 1.30 -20.69 -36.75
C LYS A 67 1.59 -19.29 -36.21
N ASN A 68 1.70 -18.29 -37.10
CA ASN A 68 2.00 -16.91 -36.76
C ASN A 68 0.76 -16.00 -36.78
N TYR A 69 -0.45 -16.59 -36.75
CA TYR A 69 -1.68 -15.80 -36.79
C TYR A 69 -1.79 -14.89 -35.56
N ILE A 70 -2.02 -13.61 -35.82
CA ILE A 70 -2.34 -12.63 -34.79
C ILE A 70 -3.40 -11.67 -35.32
N SER A 71 -4.36 -11.34 -34.47
CA SER A 71 -5.31 -10.26 -34.65
C SER A 71 -5.09 -9.25 -33.54
N VAL A 72 -4.94 -7.98 -33.91
CA VAL A 72 -4.68 -6.87 -33.00
C VAL A 72 -5.73 -5.80 -33.19
N LYS A 73 -6.22 -5.24 -32.10
CA LYS A 73 -7.23 -4.17 -32.13
C LYS A 73 -6.96 -3.13 -31.05
N ILE A 74 -7.24 -1.86 -31.36
CA ILE A 74 -7.36 -0.80 -30.35
C ILE A 74 -8.71 -0.91 -29.66
N GLU A 75 -8.69 -1.19 -28.36
CA GLU A 75 -9.88 -1.36 -27.54
C GLU A 75 -10.33 -0.03 -26.93
N LYS A 76 -9.37 0.81 -26.54
CA LYS A 76 -9.62 2.17 -26.06
C LYS A 76 -8.38 3.02 -26.21
N TYR A 77 -8.54 4.31 -26.44
CA TYR A 77 -7.46 5.28 -26.36
C TYR A 77 -7.95 6.59 -25.74
N GLY A 78 -7.00 7.40 -25.26
CA GLY A 78 -7.23 8.76 -24.79
C GLY A 78 -6.06 9.65 -25.16
N ILE A 79 -6.33 10.83 -25.72
CA ILE A 79 -5.32 11.85 -26.03
C ILE A 79 -5.37 12.89 -24.93
N PHE A 80 -4.24 13.13 -24.29
CA PHE A 80 -4.11 14.05 -23.16
C PHE A 80 -3.14 15.17 -23.49
N LYS A 81 -3.55 16.40 -23.18
CA LYS A 81 -2.79 17.63 -23.39
C LYS A 81 -2.57 18.34 -22.05
N PRO A 82 -1.68 17.82 -21.20
CA PRO A 82 -1.34 18.46 -19.93
C PRO A 82 -0.71 19.84 -20.15
N ASN A 83 -0.88 20.75 -19.17
CA ASN A 83 -0.41 22.13 -19.27
C ASN A 83 1.12 22.27 -19.25
N PHE A 84 1.83 21.30 -18.67
CA PHE A 84 3.26 21.40 -18.35
C PHE A 84 4.11 20.25 -18.93
N SER A 85 3.51 19.33 -19.68
CA SER A 85 4.20 18.21 -20.31
C SER A 85 3.75 18.01 -21.76
N LEU A 86 4.52 17.24 -22.53
CA LEU A 86 4.22 17.02 -23.95
C LEU A 86 2.89 16.25 -24.11
N PRO A 87 2.07 16.58 -25.12
CA PRO A 87 0.89 15.78 -25.44
C PRO A 87 1.25 14.31 -25.61
N PHE A 88 0.43 13.44 -25.02
CA PHE A 88 0.60 12.01 -25.11
C PHE A 88 -0.75 11.32 -25.31
N ALA A 89 -0.71 10.12 -25.88
CA ALA A 89 -1.88 9.28 -26.02
C ALA A 89 -1.65 7.98 -25.26
N ILE A 90 -2.68 7.52 -24.56
CA ILE A 90 -2.71 6.18 -23.97
C ILE A 90 -3.53 5.30 -24.89
N VAL A 91 -2.99 4.13 -25.22
CA VAL A 91 -3.59 3.19 -26.17
C VAL A 91 -3.64 1.81 -25.51
N ILE A 92 -4.83 1.21 -25.53
CA ILE A 92 -5.06 -0.15 -25.03
C ILE A 92 -5.27 -1.05 -26.24
N LEU A 93 -4.38 -2.02 -26.39
CA LEU A 93 -4.38 -2.98 -27.48
C LEU A 93 -4.82 -4.35 -26.97
N SER A 94 -5.55 -5.09 -27.80
CA SER A 94 -5.82 -6.51 -27.59
C SER A 94 -5.09 -7.35 -28.64
N GLU A 95 -4.49 -8.47 -28.23
CA GLU A 95 -3.85 -9.47 -29.08
C GLU A 95 -4.63 -10.80 -29.00
N ASN A 96 -5.01 -11.36 -30.14
CA ASN A 96 -5.64 -12.68 -30.25
C ASN A 96 -4.85 -13.56 -31.23
N PHE A 97 -4.46 -14.75 -30.79
CA PHE A 97 -3.61 -15.70 -31.54
C PHE A 97 -4.40 -16.78 -32.31
N GLY A 98 -5.69 -16.56 -32.56
CA GLY A 98 -6.58 -17.50 -33.24
C GLY A 98 -7.34 -18.44 -32.30
N GLY A 99 -7.07 -18.35 -30.99
CA GLY A 99 -7.78 -19.08 -29.94
C GLY A 99 -8.85 -18.24 -29.23
N SER A 100 -9.33 -18.76 -28.09
CA SER A 100 -10.36 -18.11 -27.25
C SER A 100 -9.81 -17.05 -26.28
N GLY A 101 -8.48 -16.97 -26.11
CA GLY A 101 -7.83 -15.95 -25.30
C GLY A 101 -7.68 -14.62 -26.05
N VAL A 102 -7.81 -13.51 -25.33
CA VAL A 102 -7.63 -12.16 -25.86
C VAL A 102 -6.81 -11.38 -24.84
N PHE A 103 -5.56 -11.08 -25.16
CA PHE A 103 -4.60 -10.53 -24.22
C PHE A 103 -4.51 -9.02 -24.36
N PHE A 104 -4.69 -8.28 -23.28
CA PHE A 104 -4.74 -6.83 -23.30
C PHE A 104 -3.44 -6.23 -22.79
N GLU A 105 -3.01 -5.14 -23.42
CA GLU A 105 -1.87 -4.34 -22.98
C GLU A 105 -2.18 -2.85 -23.04
N ILE A 106 -1.45 -2.07 -22.25
CA ILE A 106 -1.46 -0.61 -22.27
C ILE A 106 -0.10 -0.09 -22.71
N THR A 107 -0.09 0.90 -23.59
CA THR A 107 1.10 1.62 -24.04
C THR A 107 0.80 3.12 -24.16
N ALA A 108 1.86 3.92 -24.27
CA ALA A 108 1.73 5.35 -24.54
C ALA A 108 2.43 5.72 -25.85
N LEU A 109 1.83 6.65 -26.59
CA LEU A 109 2.47 7.36 -27.68
C LEU A 109 2.80 8.77 -27.20
N VAL A 110 4.07 9.17 -27.35
CA VAL A 110 4.57 10.48 -26.94
C VAL A 110 5.19 11.17 -28.14
N ASN A 111 5.01 12.48 -28.26
CA ASN A 111 5.72 13.27 -29.27
C ASN A 111 7.08 13.69 -28.71
N GLU A 112 8.16 13.02 -29.10
CA GLU A 112 9.52 13.42 -28.77
C GLU A 112 10.19 14.08 -29.98
N ASN A 113 10.57 15.36 -29.83
CA ASN A 113 11.27 16.15 -30.85
C ASN A 113 10.56 16.19 -32.22
N GLY A 114 9.24 16.24 -32.24
CA GLY A 114 8.44 16.25 -33.47
C GLY A 114 8.18 14.86 -34.04
N LYS A 115 8.59 13.78 -33.38
CA LYS A 115 8.32 12.41 -33.80
C LYS A 115 7.48 11.68 -32.76
N ILE A 116 6.44 10.98 -33.21
CA ILE A 116 5.63 10.14 -32.34
C ILE A 116 6.36 8.81 -32.10
N VAL A 117 6.60 8.50 -30.82
CA VAL A 117 7.34 7.32 -30.36
C VAL A 117 6.45 6.55 -29.39
N GLN A 118 6.46 5.22 -29.50
CA GLN A 118 5.82 4.33 -28.54
C GLN A 118 6.74 4.13 -27.32
N THR A 119 6.18 4.20 -26.12
CA THR A 119 6.87 3.81 -24.89
C THR A 119 6.96 2.29 -24.76
N ASN A 120 7.30 1.76 -23.58
CA ASN A 120 7.04 0.36 -23.28
C ASN A 120 5.53 0.05 -23.18
N SER A 121 5.19 -1.22 -23.34
CA SER A 121 3.85 -1.77 -23.07
C SER A 121 3.82 -2.55 -21.75
N ILE A 122 2.70 -2.46 -21.01
CA ILE A 122 2.42 -3.19 -19.77
C ILE A 122 1.25 -4.14 -20.00
N LYS A 123 1.37 -5.38 -19.51
CA LYS A 123 0.33 -6.42 -19.60
C LYS A 123 -0.83 -6.09 -18.67
N LEU A 124 -2.06 -6.12 -19.17
CA LEU A 124 -3.29 -5.91 -18.41
C LEU A 124 -4.02 -7.22 -18.07
N GLY A 125 -3.71 -8.31 -18.78
CA GLY A 125 -4.29 -9.63 -18.53
C GLY A 125 -5.07 -10.17 -19.72
N ASP A 126 -5.75 -11.30 -19.51
CA ASP A 126 -6.58 -11.97 -20.53
C ASP A 126 -8.06 -11.58 -20.35
N ARG A 127 -8.74 -11.30 -21.46
CA ARG A 127 -10.18 -11.01 -21.57
C ARG A 127 -10.71 -9.98 -20.56
N VAL A 128 -9.93 -8.93 -20.30
CA VAL A 128 -10.38 -7.83 -19.44
C VAL A 128 -11.42 -6.96 -20.15
N VAL A 129 -12.27 -6.29 -19.39
CA VAL A 129 -13.24 -5.32 -19.95
C VAL A 129 -12.88 -3.92 -19.50
N VAL A 130 -12.36 -3.10 -20.40
CA VAL A 130 -12.02 -1.70 -20.11
C VAL A 130 -13.30 -0.89 -19.88
N LYS A 131 -13.41 -0.24 -18.73
CA LYS A 131 -14.54 0.63 -18.39
C LYS A 131 -14.20 2.09 -18.61
N ASP A 132 -13.13 2.56 -18.01
CA ASP A 132 -12.81 3.99 -17.98
C ASP A 132 -11.30 4.24 -18.10
N LEU A 133 -10.96 5.35 -18.75
CA LEU A 133 -9.57 5.79 -18.92
C LEU A 133 -9.53 7.30 -18.69
N LYS A 134 -8.86 7.72 -17.62
CA LYS A 134 -8.80 9.11 -17.18
C LYS A 134 -7.37 9.54 -16.95
N PHE A 135 -7.08 10.78 -17.31
CA PHE A 135 -5.86 11.47 -16.91
C PHE A 135 -6.21 12.48 -15.81
N GLN A 136 -5.41 12.49 -14.75
CA GLN A 136 -5.55 13.42 -13.65
C GLN A 136 -4.20 14.05 -13.33
N PRO A 137 -4.01 15.35 -13.62
CA PRO A 137 -2.76 16.04 -13.31
C PRO A 137 -2.61 16.26 -11.80
N GLY A 138 -1.38 16.16 -11.29
CA GLY A 138 -1.04 16.54 -9.92
C GLY A 138 -1.87 15.88 -8.80
N PHE A 139 -2.30 14.62 -8.96
CA PHE A 139 -3.08 13.92 -7.93
C PHE A 139 -2.22 13.04 -7.03
N VAL A 140 -2.71 12.86 -5.80
CA VAL A 140 -2.11 12.08 -4.72
C VAL A 140 -2.06 10.58 -5.07
N THR A 141 -0.85 10.04 -5.27
CA THR A 141 -0.55 8.61 -5.44
C THR A 141 -0.47 7.88 -4.09
N PHE A 142 -0.19 6.58 -4.16
CA PHE A 142 0.18 5.73 -3.03
C PHE A 142 1.29 6.40 -2.20
N ARG A 143 1.07 6.65 -0.90
CA ARG A 143 1.96 7.41 0.01
C ARG A 143 1.90 8.94 -0.07
N ASP A 144 0.75 9.51 -0.46
CA ASP A 144 0.53 10.95 -0.38
C ASP A 144 1.46 11.77 -1.29
N ARG A 145 1.82 11.36 -2.53
CA ARG A 145 2.69 12.16 -3.44
C ARG A 145 1.93 12.64 -4.67
N GLU A 146 2.07 13.90 -5.09
CA GLU A 146 1.37 14.40 -6.28
C GLU A 146 2.16 14.08 -7.56
N ARG A 147 1.55 13.32 -8.49
CA ARG A 147 2.11 13.05 -9.83
C ARG A 147 1.00 12.99 -10.87
N ASP A 148 1.30 13.46 -12.07
CA ASP A 148 0.46 13.27 -13.25
C ASP A 148 0.15 11.78 -13.47
N SER A 149 -1.10 11.40 -13.29
CA SER A 149 -1.50 10.00 -13.19
C SER A 149 -2.57 9.64 -14.22
N ILE A 150 -2.49 8.42 -14.73
CA ILE A 150 -3.42 7.81 -15.67
C ILE A 150 -4.12 6.68 -14.94
N TYR A 151 -5.44 6.78 -14.82
CA TYR A 151 -6.27 5.79 -14.19
C TYR A 151 -7.02 4.97 -15.22
N LEU A 152 -6.86 3.65 -15.13
CA LEU A 152 -7.56 2.68 -15.93
C LEU A 152 -8.48 1.86 -15.03
N SER A 153 -9.79 2.01 -15.22
CA SER A 153 -10.78 1.14 -14.58
C SER A 153 -11.14 0.02 -15.54
N LEU A 154 -11.03 -1.22 -15.10
CA LEU A 154 -11.34 -2.40 -15.90
C LEU A 154 -11.93 -3.54 -15.06
N LEU A 155 -12.60 -4.50 -15.71
CA LEU A 155 -13.01 -5.75 -15.08
C LEU A 155 -11.98 -6.83 -15.38
N THR A 156 -11.48 -7.49 -14.34
CA THR A 156 -10.67 -8.72 -14.38
C THR A 156 -11.46 -9.91 -13.84
N HIS A 157 -10.96 -11.12 -14.07
CA HIS A 157 -11.61 -12.35 -13.59
C HIS A 157 -11.36 -12.54 -12.09
N ARG A 158 -12.43 -12.87 -11.36
CA ARG A 158 -12.36 -13.58 -10.08
C ARG A 158 -12.08 -15.05 -10.34
N GLU A 159 -11.61 -15.76 -9.32
CA GLU A 159 -11.45 -17.22 -9.38
C GLU A 159 -12.75 -17.95 -9.78
N THR A 160 -13.91 -17.36 -9.48
CA THR A 160 -15.25 -17.92 -9.76
C THR A 160 -15.85 -17.48 -11.10
N ASP A 161 -15.20 -16.57 -11.83
CA ASP A 161 -15.79 -16.03 -13.05
C ASP A 161 -15.68 -17.03 -14.20
N PRO A 162 -16.74 -17.21 -15.01
CA PRO A 162 -16.62 -17.88 -16.29
C PRO A 162 -15.58 -17.15 -17.15
N SER A 163 -14.82 -17.89 -17.95
CA SER A 163 -13.69 -17.31 -18.68
C SER A 163 -14.08 -16.22 -19.69
N CYS A 164 -15.34 -16.14 -20.10
CA CYS A 164 -15.87 -15.07 -20.95
C CYS A 164 -16.09 -13.73 -20.25
N CYS A 165 -16.23 -13.74 -18.92
CA CYS A 165 -17.11 -12.80 -18.25
C CYS A 165 -16.50 -12.31 -16.93
N PRO A 166 -15.50 -11.41 -16.99
CA PRO A 166 -14.86 -10.86 -15.79
C PRO A 166 -15.81 -9.98 -14.98
N THR A 167 -15.75 -10.07 -13.66
CA THR A 167 -16.62 -9.30 -12.74
C THR A 167 -15.86 -8.53 -11.65
N LYS A 168 -14.55 -8.74 -11.48
CA LYS A 168 -13.74 -8.00 -10.49
C LYS A 168 -13.40 -6.63 -11.03
N LEU A 169 -13.95 -5.58 -10.43
CA LEU A 169 -13.54 -4.21 -10.76
C LEU A 169 -12.14 -3.94 -10.17
N GLU A 170 -11.21 -3.56 -11.05
CA GLU A 170 -9.87 -3.10 -10.69
C GLU A 170 -9.64 -1.69 -11.22
N MET A 171 -8.94 -0.89 -10.42
CA MET A 171 -8.47 0.43 -10.79
C MET A 171 -6.95 0.41 -10.78
N LEU A 172 -6.35 0.51 -11.96
CA LEU A 172 -4.91 0.55 -12.14
C LEU A 172 -4.44 2.00 -12.32
N CYS A 173 -3.27 2.31 -11.78
CA CYS A 173 -2.64 3.63 -11.83
C CYS A 173 -1.33 3.54 -12.60
N PHE A 174 -1.17 4.41 -13.59
CA PHE A 174 0.04 4.54 -14.40
C PHE A 174 0.54 5.98 -14.45
N THR A 175 1.82 6.16 -14.78
CA THR A 175 2.42 7.48 -15.01
C THR A 175 3.51 7.37 -16.07
N LEU A 176 3.74 8.46 -16.77
CA LEU A 176 4.91 8.62 -17.63
C LEU A 176 6.09 9.12 -16.80
N VAL A 177 7.26 8.51 -16.97
CA VAL A 177 8.52 8.94 -16.35
C VAL A 177 9.61 8.98 -17.39
N ARG A 178 10.58 9.89 -17.24
CA ARG A 178 11.79 9.89 -18.07
C ARG A 178 12.86 9.07 -17.35
N ASP A 179 13.36 8.02 -17.99
CA ASP A 179 14.38 7.14 -17.41
C ASP A 179 15.80 7.74 -17.51
N GLU A 180 16.79 6.98 -17.05
CA GLU A 180 18.20 7.39 -17.01
C GLU A 180 18.80 7.66 -18.40
N ASN A 181 18.28 6.97 -19.43
CA ASN A 181 18.65 7.16 -20.83
C ASN A 181 17.91 8.33 -21.48
N LYS A 182 17.11 9.04 -20.69
CA LYS A 182 16.20 10.10 -21.12
C LYS A 182 15.10 9.60 -22.04
N GLU A 183 14.69 8.33 -21.98
CA GLU A 183 13.53 7.85 -22.71
C GLU A 183 12.27 7.96 -21.85
N ILE A 184 11.12 8.31 -22.45
CA ILE A 184 9.85 8.28 -21.73
C ILE A 184 9.37 6.83 -21.61
N LYS A 185 9.07 6.40 -20.38
CA LYS A 185 8.53 5.09 -20.04
C LYS A 185 7.17 5.23 -19.37
N LEU A 186 6.26 4.31 -19.68
CA LEU A 186 5.02 4.12 -18.96
C LEU A 186 5.27 3.13 -17.83
N LEU A 187 4.98 3.50 -16.59
CA LEU A 187 5.12 2.62 -15.42
C LEU A 187 3.83 2.61 -14.62
N THR A 188 3.64 1.59 -13.79
CA THR A 188 2.64 1.68 -12.71
C THR A 188 3.05 2.78 -11.73
N CYS A 189 2.07 3.43 -11.08
CA CYS A 189 2.36 4.49 -10.11
C CYS A 189 3.28 3.99 -8.97
N GLU A 190 3.08 2.75 -8.50
CA GLU A 190 3.90 2.12 -7.47
C GLU A 190 5.36 1.93 -7.93
N GLU A 191 5.58 1.33 -9.10
CA GLU A 191 6.93 1.18 -9.65
C GLU A 191 7.61 2.52 -9.85
N ALA A 192 6.86 3.52 -10.32
CA ALA A 192 7.38 4.85 -10.56
C ALA A 192 7.75 5.58 -9.26
N ASP A 193 7.01 5.36 -8.18
CA ASP A 193 7.30 5.92 -6.85
C ASP A 193 8.51 5.27 -6.19
N ILE A 194 8.73 3.98 -6.46
CA ILE A 194 9.87 3.21 -5.95
C ILE A 194 11.13 3.53 -6.76
N LYS A 195 11.04 3.52 -8.09
CA LYS A 195 12.21 3.62 -8.98
C LYS A 195 12.61 5.07 -9.29
N TYR A 196 11.66 6.00 -9.27
CA TYR A 196 11.88 7.41 -9.60
C TYR A 196 11.22 8.31 -8.56
N PRO A 197 11.69 8.33 -7.30
CA PRO A 197 11.11 9.20 -6.28
C PRO A 197 11.22 10.67 -6.71
N LEU A 198 10.17 11.44 -6.44
CA LEU A 198 10.19 12.88 -6.72
C LEU A 198 11.29 13.58 -5.88
N PRO A 199 12.04 14.51 -6.47
CA PRO A 199 13.09 15.23 -5.76
C PRO A 199 12.49 16.12 -4.67
N VAL A 200 12.91 15.91 -3.43
CA VAL A 200 12.51 16.74 -2.30
C VAL A 200 13.60 17.75 -1.96
N VAL A 201 13.27 19.04 -2.05
CA VAL A 201 14.11 20.13 -1.56
C VAL A 201 13.95 20.19 -0.04
N LYS A 202 14.98 19.73 0.65
CA LYS A 202 15.09 19.71 2.09
C LYS A 202 15.71 21.00 2.61
N LYS A 203 15.18 21.49 3.72
CA LYS A 203 15.69 22.66 4.43
C LYS A 203 15.88 23.94 3.62
N PRO A 204 14.98 24.34 2.68
CA PRO A 204 14.79 25.75 2.39
C PRO A 204 14.59 26.57 3.67
N ALA A 205 15.66 27.21 4.14
CA ALA A 205 15.67 28.13 5.26
C ALA A 205 15.74 29.55 4.71
N LEU A 206 14.64 30.28 4.84
CA LEU A 206 14.42 31.60 4.27
C LEU A 206 14.61 32.68 5.36
N TYR A 207 15.75 33.36 5.32
CA TYR A 207 16.12 34.45 6.22
C TYR A 207 15.68 35.79 5.63
N LEU A 208 15.16 36.67 6.49
CA LEU A 208 14.65 37.99 6.12
C LEU A 208 15.46 39.07 6.84
N TYR A 209 16.21 39.89 6.10
CA TYR A 209 17.06 40.97 6.66
C TYR A 209 16.62 42.35 6.15
N PRO A 210 15.52 42.91 6.68
CA PRO A 210 15.08 44.26 6.31
C PRO A 210 16.02 45.34 6.89
N THR A 211 15.96 46.57 6.37
CA THR A 211 16.76 47.69 6.89
C THR A 211 16.20 48.27 8.19
N THR A 212 14.91 48.10 8.43
CA THR A 212 14.19 48.47 9.66
C THR A 212 13.20 47.38 10.02
N ASN A 213 12.70 47.37 11.27
CA ASN A 213 11.65 46.44 11.66
C ASN A 213 10.40 46.66 10.81
N GLN A 214 9.97 45.64 10.07
CA GLN A 214 8.83 45.76 9.16
C GLN A 214 8.07 44.46 9.01
N LYS A 215 6.80 44.57 8.56
CA LYS A 215 6.00 43.42 8.17
C LYS A 215 6.40 42.96 6.77
N VAL A 216 6.63 41.66 6.64
CA VAL A 216 6.96 41.00 5.38
C VAL A 216 5.90 39.93 5.10
N LYS A 217 5.35 39.96 3.89
CA LYS A 217 4.46 38.94 3.36
C LYS A 217 5.26 38.01 2.45
N VAL A 218 5.19 36.71 2.68
CA VAL A 218 5.84 35.67 1.88
C VAL A 218 4.78 34.70 1.36
N VAL A 219 4.81 34.43 0.05
CA VAL A 219 3.94 33.46 -0.63
C VAL A 219 4.83 32.50 -1.42
N LEU A 220 4.74 31.22 -1.08
CA LEU A 220 5.40 30.12 -1.77
C LEU A 220 4.55 29.65 -2.95
N LEU A 221 5.15 29.53 -4.13
CA LEU A 221 4.51 29.08 -5.37
C LEU A 221 5.38 28.03 -6.09
N PRO A 222 5.69 26.89 -5.45
CA PRO A 222 6.46 25.83 -6.11
C PRO A 222 5.65 25.11 -7.20
N LYS A 223 6.36 24.58 -8.21
CA LYS A 223 5.86 23.54 -9.12
C LYS A 223 6.05 22.18 -8.46
N GLY A 224 5.03 21.82 -7.68
CA GLY A 224 5.02 20.64 -6.81
C GLY A 224 4.37 20.98 -5.47
N ARG A 225 4.62 20.16 -4.46
CA ARG A 225 3.90 20.21 -3.20
C ARG A 225 4.77 20.63 -2.03
N ILE A 226 4.25 21.54 -1.21
CA ILE A 226 4.87 21.90 0.07
C ILE A 226 4.60 20.77 1.08
N THR A 227 5.66 20.13 1.57
CA THR A 227 5.56 18.95 2.45
C THR A 227 5.71 19.30 3.93
N LYS A 228 6.47 20.36 4.25
CA LYS A 228 6.64 20.86 5.62
C LYS A 228 6.72 22.38 5.62
N THR A 229 6.23 22.98 6.70
CA THR A 229 6.38 24.43 6.94
C THR A 229 6.51 24.71 8.43
N ILE A 230 7.39 25.65 8.78
CA ILE A 230 7.50 26.23 10.12
C ILE A 230 7.81 27.72 9.93
N PRO A 231 7.01 28.65 10.46
CA PRO A 231 5.76 28.45 11.20
C PRO A 231 4.64 27.84 10.34
N LYS A 232 3.52 27.45 10.97
CA LYS A 232 2.37 26.87 10.25
C LYS A 232 1.96 27.76 9.07
N TYR A 233 1.95 27.19 7.88
CA TYR A 233 1.58 27.89 6.65
C TYR A 233 0.10 27.68 6.32
N LYS A 234 -0.61 28.78 6.05
CA LYS A 234 -2.00 28.82 5.57
C LYS A 234 -2.04 29.81 4.40
N ASP A 235 -1.53 29.39 3.26
CA ASP A 235 -1.44 30.11 1.98
C ASP A 235 -0.41 31.26 1.90
N LYS A 236 -0.05 31.86 3.02
CA LYS A 236 0.98 32.91 3.12
C LYS A 236 1.52 33.02 4.54
N TRP A 237 2.74 33.52 4.66
CA TRP A 237 3.25 34.06 5.91
C TRP A 237 3.13 35.58 5.90
N ILE A 238 2.67 36.16 7.01
CA ILE A 238 2.72 37.60 7.27
C ILE A 238 3.40 37.74 8.62
N VAL A 239 4.66 38.17 8.61
CA VAL A 239 5.54 38.14 9.78
C VAL A 239 6.23 39.49 9.97
N SER A 240 6.63 39.81 11.19
CA SER A 240 7.46 40.96 11.51
C SER A 240 8.93 40.53 11.52
N ALA A 241 9.74 41.08 10.62
CA ALA A 241 11.18 40.80 10.54
C ALA A 241 11.99 42.00 11.04
N SER A 242 13.07 41.74 11.77
CA SER A 242 14.02 42.76 12.23
C SER A 242 15.35 42.71 11.47
N PRO A 243 16.15 43.80 11.45
CA PRO A 243 17.41 43.84 10.70
C PRO A 243 18.44 42.77 11.06
N ASN A 244 18.39 42.23 12.28
CA ASN A 244 19.24 41.11 12.72
C ASN A 244 18.75 39.73 12.25
N GLY A 245 17.65 39.67 11.48
CA GLY A 245 17.08 38.45 10.93
C GLY A 245 16.13 37.68 11.86
N LEU A 246 15.73 38.26 12.99
CA LEU A 246 14.75 37.63 13.87
C LEU A 246 13.32 37.90 13.35
N ILE A 247 12.50 36.86 13.32
CA ILE A 247 11.14 36.89 12.78
C ILE A 247 10.14 36.60 13.89
N ASP A 248 9.17 37.50 14.08
CA ASP A 248 8.16 37.48 15.15
C ASP A 248 8.78 37.26 16.54
N ASN A 249 9.98 37.82 16.77
CA ASN A 249 10.78 37.64 17.99
C ASN A 249 11.03 36.17 18.40
N LYS A 250 10.91 35.24 17.45
CA LYS A 250 10.89 33.80 17.76
C LYS A 250 11.69 32.96 16.79
N TYR A 251 11.54 33.20 15.49
CA TYR A 251 12.09 32.33 14.46
C TYR A 251 13.35 32.96 13.84
N PRO A 252 14.45 32.20 13.69
CA PRO A 252 15.65 32.69 13.01
C PRO A 252 15.51 32.74 11.48
N TYR A 253 14.55 31.99 10.93
CA TYR A 253 14.20 31.92 9.51
C TYR A 253 12.80 31.29 9.36
N LEU A 254 12.19 31.47 8.18
CA LEU A 254 11.04 30.68 7.76
C LEU A 254 11.54 29.38 7.12
N PHE A 255 10.92 28.26 7.45
CA PHE A 255 11.31 26.95 6.95
C PHE A 255 10.19 26.34 6.13
N TYR A 256 10.55 25.78 4.99
CA TYR A 256 9.65 24.94 4.20
C TYR A 256 10.42 23.80 3.53
N GLU A 257 9.71 22.75 3.14
CA GLU A 257 10.20 21.70 2.25
C GLU A 257 9.25 21.56 1.07
N VAL A 258 9.79 21.26 -0.10
CA VAL A 258 9.02 21.10 -1.34
C VAL A 258 9.40 19.80 -2.01
N GLU A 259 8.41 18.99 -2.35
CA GLU A 259 8.51 17.90 -3.31
C GLU A 259 8.24 18.47 -4.70
N LEU A 260 9.23 18.43 -5.59
CA LEU A 260 9.14 19.01 -6.94
C LEU A 260 8.67 17.97 -7.95
N ASP A 261 7.94 18.41 -8.97
CA ASP A 261 7.45 17.53 -10.04
C ASP A 261 8.59 16.94 -10.89
N SER A 262 9.67 17.71 -11.07
CA SER A 262 10.86 17.30 -11.80
C SER A 262 12.08 18.10 -11.38
N ILE A 263 13.26 17.68 -11.83
CA ILE A 263 14.51 18.40 -11.62
C ILE A 263 15.35 18.46 -12.90
N SER A 264 15.92 19.63 -13.16
CA SER A 264 16.94 19.83 -14.19
C SER A 264 18.26 20.19 -13.52
N LEU A 265 19.32 19.44 -13.83
CA LEU A 265 20.63 19.61 -13.19
C LEU A 265 21.61 20.38 -14.10
N PRO A 266 22.33 21.36 -13.55
CA PRO A 266 23.45 21.99 -14.25
C PRO A 266 24.57 21.01 -14.58
N LYS A 267 25.30 21.29 -15.67
CA LYS A 267 26.47 20.49 -16.08
C LYS A 267 27.70 20.74 -15.19
N GLU A 268 27.78 21.93 -14.62
CA GLU A 268 28.88 22.35 -13.75
C GLU A 268 28.64 21.92 -12.29
N GLY A 269 29.71 21.70 -11.55
CA GLY A 269 29.67 21.26 -10.16
C GLY A 269 31.03 20.88 -9.61
N TRP A 270 31.02 20.22 -8.45
CA TRP A 270 32.22 19.77 -7.75
C TRP A 270 32.11 18.30 -7.41
N ILE A 271 33.25 17.63 -7.26
CA ILE A 271 33.34 16.32 -6.61
C ILE A 271 34.19 16.49 -5.37
N VAL A 272 33.60 16.21 -4.22
CA VAL A 272 34.20 16.49 -2.91
C VAL A 272 34.26 15.21 -2.10
N LYS A 273 35.41 14.93 -1.49
CA LYS A 273 35.55 13.84 -0.51
C LYS A 273 34.69 14.13 0.70
N THR A 274 34.04 13.10 1.23
CA THR A 274 33.18 13.25 2.42
C THR A 274 33.94 13.79 3.63
N SER A 275 35.21 13.40 3.80
CA SER A 275 36.09 13.95 4.85
C SER A 275 36.36 15.46 4.70
N ASP A 276 36.27 15.98 3.48
CA ASP A 276 36.65 17.36 3.15
C ASP A 276 35.42 18.27 3.00
N LEU A 277 34.20 17.74 3.14
CA LEU A 277 32.95 18.48 2.95
C LEU A 277 32.87 19.71 3.85
N GLU A 278 33.24 19.59 5.12
CA GLU A 278 33.20 20.74 6.03
C GLU A 278 34.12 21.87 5.56
N ASN A 279 35.36 21.53 5.19
CA ASN A 279 36.32 22.50 4.65
C ASN A 279 35.84 23.09 3.33
N TRP A 280 35.24 22.27 2.47
CA TRP A 280 34.64 22.71 1.23
C TRP A 280 33.51 23.71 1.47
N PHE A 281 32.61 23.46 2.43
CA PHE A 281 31.55 24.40 2.81
C PHE A 281 32.11 25.72 3.36
N ASN A 282 33.12 25.65 4.24
CA ASN A 282 33.78 26.83 4.79
C ASN A 282 34.38 27.72 3.69
N ASN A 283 34.89 27.13 2.60
CA ASN A 283 35.51 27.85 1.50
C ASN A 283 34.53 28.35 0.43
N ASN A 284 33.46 27.62 0.15
CA ASN A 284 32.58 27.90 -0.99
C ASN A 284 31.30 28.67 -0.62
N LEU A 285 30.70 28.41 0.55
CA LEU A 285 29.47 29.11 0.95
C LEU A 285 29.65 30.64 1.11
N PRO A 286 30.79 31.17 1.61
CA PRO A 286 31.01 32.62 1.62
C PRO A 286 31.04 33.22 0.20
N LYS A 287 31.59 32.48 -0.78
CA LYS A 287 31.62 32.93 -2.18
C LYS A 287 30.22 32.99 -2.80
N LEU A 288 29.29 32.19 -2.28
CA LEU A 288 27.87 32.22 -2.66
C LEU A 288 27.07 33.27 -1.89
N GLY A 289 27.74 34.05 -1.02
CA GLY A 289 27.17 35.17 -0.30
C GLY A 289 26.52 34.81 1.02
N LEU A 290 26.70 33.60 1.55
CA LEU A 290 26.18 33.23 2.88
C LEU A 290 27.01 33.85 4.00
N SER A 291 26.34 34.27 5.07
CA SER A 291 26.96 34.82 6.27
C SER A 291 27.45 33.71 7.22
N HIS A 292 28.30 34.05 8.19
CA HIS A 292 28.82 33.08 9.16
C HIS A 292 27.71 32.32 9.92
N LYS A 293 26.63 33.02 10.27
CA LYS A 293 25.45 32.42 10.93
C LYS A 293 24.77 31.41 10.01
N GLU A 294 24.48 31.81 8.77
CA GLU A 294 23.81 30.95 7.78
C GLU A 294 24.68 29.72 7.43
N ILE A 295 26.00 29.88 7.33
CA ILE A 295 26.95 28.79 7.09
C ILE A 295 26.93 27.79 8.24
N LYS A 296 26.91 28.27 9.48
CA LYS A 296 26.83 27.39 10.65
C LYS A 296 25.56 26.54 10.60
N ASP A 297 24.40 27.18 10.40
CA ASP A 297 23.10 26.50 10.33
C ASP A 297 23.04 25.51 9.15
N PHE A 298 23.60 25.89 7.98
CA PHE A 298 23.71 25.04 6.80
C PHE A 298 24.53 23.77 7.09
N LYS A 299 25.73 23.94 7.68
CA LYS A 299 26.63 22.84 7.99
C LYS A 299 26.05 21.89 9.03
N GLU A 300 25.45 22.43 10.09
CA GLU A 300 24.81 21.64 11.15
C GLU A 300 23.78 20.66 10.59
N TYR A 301 23.03 21.07 9.57
CA TYR A 301 22.10 20.18 8.89
C TYR A 301 22.78 19.27 7.87
N TRP A 302 23.48 19.85 6.88
CA TRP A 302 23.94 19.09 5.71
C TRP A 302 25.10 18.14 6.00
N LEU A 303 26.00 18.45 6.94
CA LEU A 303 27.04 17.48 7.34
C LEU A 303 26.43 16.25 8.03
N ASN A 304 25.25 16.40 8.63
CA ASN A 304 24.54 15.27 9.22
C ASN A 304 23.81 14.41 8.19
N GLU A 305 23.33 15.01 7.09
CA GLU A 305 22.66 14.30 6.00
C GLU A 305 23.64 13.67 4.99
N LEU A 306 24.80 14.29 4.75
CA LEU A 306 25.78 13.85 3.76
C LEU A 306 26.76 12.82 4.31
N LYS A 307 26.26 11.62 4.62
CA LYS A 307 27.03 10.47 5.13
C LYS A 307 26.75 9.22 4.29
N GLY A 308 27.67 8.26 4.28
CA GLY A 308 27.48 6.95 3.64
C GLY A 308 28.22 6.75 2.31
N TYR A 309 28.68 7.83 1.68
CA TYR A 309 29.48 7.78 0.44
C TYR A 309 30.89 8.32 0.70
N PRO A 310 31.92 7.85 -0.02
CA PRO A 310 33.28 8.39 0.09
C PRO A 310 33.42 9.75 -0.61
N TYR A 311 32.59 10.03 -1.61
CA TYR A 311 32.55 11.30 -2.33
C TYR A 311 31.10 11.76 -2.57
N TYR A 312 30.94 13.06 -2.78
CA TYR A 312 29.69 13.66 -3.23
C TYR A 312 29.93 14.51 -4.47
N LYS A 313 29.09 14.31 -5.50
CA LYS A 313 28.90 15.26 -6.58
C LYS A 313 27.96 16.36 -6.08
N ILE A 314 28.41 17.60 -6.12
CA ILE A 314 27.67 18.76 -5.64
C ILE A 314 27.40 19.68 -6.83
N ARG A 315 26.14 20.01 -7.07
CA ARG A 315 25.73 20.94 -8.14
C ARG A 315 24.89 22.06 -7.54
N LEU A 316 25.19 23.31 -7.89
CA LEU A 316 24.39 24.46 -7.46
C LEU A 316 23.24 24.64 -8.46
N LEU A 317 21.99 24.55 -8.02
CA LEU A 317 20.84 24.75 -8.91
C LEU A 317 20.81 26.19 -9.45
N SER A 318 20.42 26.35 -10.73
CA SER A 318 20.41 27.66 -11.38
C SER A 318 19.27 28.54 -10.87
N GLN A 319 19.48 29.86 -10.92
CA GLN A 319 18.44 30.83 -10.56
C GLN A 319 17.18 30.65 -11.42
N ASP A 320 17.33 30.45 -12.73
CA ASP A 320 16.20 30.22 -13.65
C ASP A 320 15.36 29.01 -13.22
N PHE A 321 16.02 27.90 -12.84
CA PHE A 321 15.32 26.72 -12.36
C PHE A 321 14.55 27.02 -11.07
N LEU A 322 15.18 27.73 -10.13
CA LEU A 322 14.58 28.05 -8.84
C LEU A 322 13.42 29.05 -8.97
N ASP A 323 13.51 30.01 -9.90
CA ASP A 323 12.44 30.99 -10.14
C ASP A 323 11.25 30.37 -10.87
N GLU A 324 11.49 29.36 -11.71
CA GLU A 324 10.43 28.62 -12.37
C GLU A 324 9.74 27.59 -11.46
N ASN A 325 10.52 26.84 -10.66
CA ASN A 325 10.03 25.64 -9.96
C ASN A 325 9.85 25.85 -8.45
N MET A 326 10.46 26.89 -7.87
CA MET A 326 10.37 27.22 -6.45
C MET A 326 10.14 28.73 -6.27
N ALA A 327 9.19 29.30 -7.00
CA ALA A 327 8.95 30.74 -6.95
C ALA A 327 8.53 31.19 -5.54
N VAL A 328 9.17 32.25 -5.03
CA VAL A 328 8.83 32.87 -3.75
C VAL A 328 8.48 34.34 -3.99
N LYS A 329 7.23 34.72 -3.71
CA LYS A 329 6.80 36.12 -3.78
C LYS A 329 6.92 36.76 -2.40
N ILE A 330 7.73 37.82 -2.32
CA ILE A 330 8.00 38.55 -1.07
C ILE A 330 7.57 40.02 -1.23
N ASN A 331 6.84 40.53 -0.25
CA ASN A 331 6.41 41.93 -0.20
C ASN A 331 6.71 42.54 1.20
N PRO A 332 7.43 43.67 1.31
CA PRO A 332 8.02 44.47 0.21
C PRO A 332 9.04 43.67 -0.62
N LYS A 333 9.24 44.06 -1.88
CA LYS A 333 10.18 43.37 -2.77
C LYS A 333 11.61 43.52 -2.20
N PRO A 334 12.37 42.43 -2.02
CA PRO A 334 13.75 42.53 -1.57
C PRO A 334 14.64 43.15 -2.65
N ASP A 335 15.59 43.97 -2.21
CA ASP A 335 16.64 44.55 -3.05
C ASP A 335 17.67 43.49 -3.46
N THR A 336 17.87 42.48 -2.61
CA THR A 336 18.78 41.36 -2.88
C THR A 336 18.11 40.05 -2.45
N PHE A 337 18.09 39.05 -3.32
CA PHE A 337 17.66 37.70 -3.00
C PHE A 337 18.75 36.70 -3.37
N ILE A 338 19.38 36.11 -2.36
CA ILE A 338 20.45 35.11 -2.51
C ILE A 338 19.81 33.73 -2.33
N ARG A 339 19.94 32.85 -3.32
CA ARG A 339 19.40 31.49 -3.27
C ARG A 339 20.52 30.48 -3.50
N VAL A 340 20.75 29.61 -2.51
CA VAL A 340 21.81 28.59 -2.52
C VAL A 340 21.18 27.23 -2.23
N ILE A 341 20.65 26.63 -3.29
CA ILE A 341 20.07 25.29 -3.24
C ILE A 341 21.01 24.34 -3.98
N PHE A 342 21.56 23.37 -3.26
CA PHE A 342 22.44 22.36 -3.85
C PHE A 342 21.69 21.09 -4.23
N TYR A 343 22.21 20.38 -5.21
CA TYR A 343 21.93 18.98 -5.46
C TYR A 343 23.15 18.16 -5.08
N PHE A 344 22.95 17.20 -4.17
CA PHE A 344 23.97 16.29 -3.68
C PHE A 344 23.70 14.89 -4.23
N GLU A 345 24.73 14.26 -4.78
CA GLU A 345 24.68 12.88 -5.28
C GLU A 345 25.88 12.12 -4.71
N GLY A 346 25.61 11.11 -3.89
CA GLY A 346 26.64 10.23 -3.34
C GLY A 346 27.26 9.37 -4.43
N THR A 347 28.57 9.15 -4.37
CA THR A 347 29.27 8.32 -5.36
C THR A 347 30.48 7.62 -4.75
N TYR A 348 30.72 6.39 -5.20
CA TYR A 348 31.97 5.66 -4.94
C TYR A 348 33.06 5.96 -5.99
N ASP A 349 32.64 6.52 -7.13
CA ASP A 349 33.53 6.89 -8.22
C ASP A 349 33.91 8.37 -8.14
N ASN A 350 35.21 8.64 -8.25
CA ASN A 350 35.82 9.96 -8.29
C ASN A 350 36.49 10.29 -9.64
N LYS A 351 36.34 9.42 -10.66
CA LYS A 351 37.00 9.57 -11.96
C LYS A 351 36.34 10.62 -12.85
N GLU A 352 35.05 10.86 -12.68
CA GLU A 352 34.35 11.93 -13.39
C GLU A 352 34.97 13.29 -13.03
N LYS A 353 35.12 14.18 -14.00
CA LYS A 353 35.57 15.56 -13.75
C LYS A 353 34.44 16.50 -14.09
N LEU A 354 33.91 17.17 -13.06
CA LEU A 354 32.97 18.27 -13.23
C LEU A 354 33.75 19.58 -13.35
N LYS A 355 33.33 20.42 -14.29
CA LYS A 355 33.83 21.79 -14.39
C LYS A 355 33.20 22.60 -13.26
N GLU A 356 34.02 23.26 -12.46
CA GLU A 356 33.50 24.13 -11.38
C GLU A 356 32.74 25.33 -11.96
N PRO A 357 31.61 25.72 -11.37
CA PRO A 357 30.85 26.87 -11.82
C PRO A 357 31.55 28.18 -11.49
N THR A 358 31.36 29.17 -12.36
CA THR A 358 31.89 30.52 -12.13
C THR A 358 30.98 31.27 -11.15
N ILE A 359 31.45 31.48 -9.94
CA ILE A 359 30.67 32.15 -8.88
C ILE A 359 31.08 33.63 -8.79
N LYS A 360 30.08 34.52 -8.86
CA LYS A 360 30.23 35.93 -8.48
C LYS A 360 29.58 36.12 -7.12
N ILE A 361 30.34 36.69 -6.18
CA ILE A 361 29.83 36.92 -4.82
C ILE A 361 28.70 37.95 -4.87
N PRO A 362 27.47 37.59 -4.46
CA PRO A 362 26.36 38.52 -4.49
C PRO A 362 26.52 39.57 -3.38
N ALA A 363 26.35 40.85 -3.72
CA ALA A 363 26.37 41.95 -2.76
C ALA A 363 25.02 42.10 -2.07
N ARG A 364 25.00 42.14 -0.74
CA ARG A 364 23.78 42.43 0.05
C ARG A 364 23.51 43.92 0.05
N LYS A 365 22.40 44.34 -0.54
CA LYS A 365 21.94 45.73 -0.57
C LYS A 365 20.54 45.80 0.02
N GLY A 366 20.24 46.87 0.77
CA GLY A 366 18.90 47.15 1.29
C GLY A 366 18.25 45.96 1.99
N PHE A 367 16.96 45.73 1.73
CA PHE A 367 16.26 44.55 2.21
C PHE A 367 16.80 43.30 1.50
N SER A 368 17.59 42.51 2.24
CA SER A 368 18.19 41.28 1.72
C SER A 368 17.45 40.05 2.22
N VAL A 369 17.24 39.07 1.35
CA VAL A 369 16.66 37.76 1.65
C VAL A 369 17.67 36.70 1.26
N VAL A 370 17.81 35.68 2.11
CA VAL A 370 18.68 34.54 1.84
C VAL A 370 17.88 33.26 1.97
N GLU A 371 18.01 32.40 0.99
CA GLU A 371 17.49 31.04 1.03
C GLU A 371 18.63 30.07 0.80
N TRP A 372 18.78 29.09 1.68
CA TRP A 372 19.64 27.96 1.43
C TRP A 372 18.90 26.66 1.68
N GLY A 373 19.36 25.58 1.05
CA GLY A 373 18.75 24.25 1.16
C GLY A 373 19.42 23.28 0.20
N GLY A 374 18.74 22.18 -0.11
CA GLY A 374 19.25 21.24 -1.08
C GLY A 374 18.42 19.98 -1.27
N ILE A 375 18.81 19.21 -2.27
CA ILE A 375 18.20 17.95 -2.67
C ILE A 375 19.29 16.90 -2.56
N LEU A 376 19.01 15.81 -1.85
CA LEU A 376 19.90 14.65 -1.78
C LEU A 376 19.36 13.56 -2.69
N LYS A 377 20.10 13.26 -3.77
CA LYS A 377 19.86 12.08 -4.59
C LYS A 377 20.21 10.86 -3.76
N THR A 378 19.20 10.12 -3.36
CA THR A 378 19.36 8.77 -2.83
C THR A 378 19.51 7.83 -4.04
N SER A 379 20.71 7.82 -4.63
CA SER A 379 21.04 6.93 -5.74
C SER A 379 21.50 5.60 -5.19
N ASP A 380 20.56 4.80 -4.70
CA ASP A 380 20.61 3.35 -4.81
C ASP A 380 19.40 2.74 -4.10
N LYS A 381 19.01 1.55 -4.54
CA LYS A 381 18.02 0.69 -3.88
C LYS A 381 18.41 0.29 -2.43
N SER A 382 19.52 0.84 -1.90
CA SER A 382 19.95 0.80 -0.50
C SER A 382 19.55 2.05 0.32
N ASP A 383 19.07 3.12 -0.33
CA ASP A 383 19.10 4.48 0.21
C ASP A 383 17.74 5.23 0.31
N VAL A 384 16.61 4.53 0.16
CA VAL A 384 15.66 4.66 1.28
C VAL A 384 16.53 4.23 2.46
N LYS A 385 16.90 5.09 3.43
CA LYS A 385 17.63 4.64 4.64
C LYS A 385 17.00 3.32 5.02
N SER A 386 17.62 2.20 4.62
CA SER A 386 17.12 0.90 4.99
C SER A 386 17.43 0.96 6.45
N PRO A 387 16.40 1.11 7.30
CA PRO A 387 16.64 1.41 8.70
C PRO A 387 17.65 0.37 9.16
N HIS A 388 18.84 0.78 9.61
CA HIS A 388 19.96 -0.14 9.81
C HIS A 388 19.43 -1.33 10.61
N TYR A 389 19.28 -2.47 9.97
CA TYR A 389 18.51 -3.54 10.56
C TYR A 389 19.41 -4.21 11.59
N SER A 390 18.92 -4.36 12.81
CA SER A 390 19.54 -5.20 13.83
C SER A 390 19.14 -6.63 13.51
N PHE A 391 19.94 -7.29 12.66
CA PHE A 391 19.75 -8.70 12.31
C PHE A 391 20.51 -9.57 13.31
N PHE A 392 21.77 -9.20 13.62
CA PHE A 392 22.57 -9.81 14.67
C PHE A 392 22.41 -9.06 16.00
N ALA A 393 22.68 -9.73 17.13
CA ALA A 393 22.42 -9.17 18.46
C ALA A 393 23.34 -7.97 18.79
N GLU A 394 24.51 -7.91 18.17
CA GLU A 394 25.54 -6.88 18.29
C GLU A 394 25.20 -5.61 17.47
N GLU A 395 24.30 -5.71 16.50
CA GLU A 395 23.99 -4.61 15.57
C GLU A 395 22.94 -3.68 16.16
N LYS A 396 23.21 -2.38 16.24
CA LYS A 396 22.20 -1.38 16.62
C LYS A 396 21.29 -1.04 15.43
N GLY A 397 20.07 -0.59 15.72
CA GLY A 397 19.13 -0.09 14.71
C GLY A 397 17.78 -0.81 14.72
N LEU A 398 17.02 -0.77 13.62
CA LEU A 398 15.66 -1.29 13.58
C LEU A 398 15.66 -2.81 13.75
N LEU A 399 14.98 -3.30 14.77
CA LEU A 399 14.96 -4.73 15.06
C LEU A 399 14.29 -5.52 13.94
N VAL A 400 14.95 -6.59 13.51
CA VAL A 400 14.32 -7.67 12.74
C VAL A 400 13.78 -8.68 13.74
N LEU A 401 12.47 -8.86 13.78
CA LEU A 401 11.81 -9.75 14.73
C LEU A 401 11.85 -11.18 14.21
N ARG A 402 12.02 -12.16 15.09
CA ARG A 402 11.84 -13.59 14.75
C ARG A 402 10.38 -13.98 14.83
N SER A 403 9.65 -13.39 15.78
CA SER A 403 8.20 -13.51 15.88
C SER A 403 7.59 -12.27 16.54
N LEU A 404 6.30 -12.05 16.25
CA LEU A 404 5.46 -11.02 16.84
C LEU A 404 4.16 -11.67 17.31
N SER A 405 3.84 -11.51 18.59
CA SER A 405 2.54 -11.88 19.15
C SER A 405 1.87 -10.69 19.81
N ILE A 406 0.56 -10.55 19.59
CA ILE A 406 -0.28 -9.55 20.25
C ILE A 406 -1.41 -10.28 20.97
N GLU A 407 -1.44 -10.15 22.29
CA GLU A 407 -2.37 -10.88 23.17
C GLU A 407 -2.73 -9.97 24.35
N ASN A 408 -4.00 -9.87 24.74
CA ASN A 408 -4.46 -9.14 25.93
C ASN A 408 -3.82 -7.73 26.09
N HIS A 409 -3.87 -6.92 25.02
CA HIS A 409 -3.25 -5.59 24.97
C HIS A 409 -1.75 -5.55 25.32
N LYS A 410 -1.03 -6.66 25.11
CA LYS A 410 0.41 -6.77 25.20
C LYS A 410 1.02 -7.14 23.86
N ILE A 411 2.22 -6.63 23.60
CA ILE A 411 3.04 -6.99 22.44
C ILE A 411 4.23 -7.81 22.93
N LYS A 412 4.35 -9.05 22.46
CA LYS A 412 5.52 -9.89 22.66
C LYS A 412 6.32 -9.92 21.36
N ILE A 413 7.57 -9.46 21.42
CA ILE A 413 8.52 -9.56 20.31
C ILE A 413 9.58 -10.60 20.64
N ARG A 414 9.94 -11.45 19.68
CA ARG A 414 11.11 -12.33 19.80
C ARG A 414 12.25 -11.79 18.94
N VAL A 415 13.46 -11.70 19.49
CA VAL A 415 14.63 -11.12 18.81
C VAL A 415 15.88 -11.97 19.01
N ASN A 416 16.89 -11.81 18.15
CA ASN A 416 18.21 -12.39 18.39
C ASN A 416 18.86 -11.75 19.61
N THR A 417 19.57 -12.56 20.39
CA THR A 417 20.24 -12.17 21.64
C THR A 417 21.52 -12.98 21.78
N ASN A 418 22.54 -12.38 22.41
CA ASN A 418 23.71 -13.10 22.91
C ASN A 418 23.70 -13.18 24.44
N GLY A 419 22.54 -12.95 25.07
CA GLY A 419 22.30 -13.18 26.49
C GLY A 419 22.13 -11.93 27.35
N CYS A 420 22.21 -10.72 26.78
CA CYS A 420 21.92 -9.49 27.53
C CYS A 420 20.99 -8.50 26.83
N THR A 421 20.20 -8.96 25.87
CA THR A 421 19.08 -8.19 25.32
C THR A 421 17.93 -8.10 26.33
N ASP A 422 17.48 -6.90 26.68
CA ASP A 422 16.35 -6.64 27.59
C ASP A 422 15.52 -5.42 27.12
N LYS A 423 14.50 -5.01 27.89
CA LYS A 423 13.74 -3.78 27.58
C LYS A 423 14.61 -2.52 27.53
N ASN A 424 15.71 -2.47 28.28
CA ASN A 424 16.59 -1.30 28.36
C ASN A 424 17.60 -1.20 27.20
N SER A 425 17.71 -2.25 26.38
CA SER A 425 18.50 -2.25 25.15
C SER A 425 17.68 -1.84 23.92
N ILE A 426 16.35 -1.72 24.07
CA ILE A 426 15.39 -1.45 22.99
C ILE A 426 14.62 -0.16 23.26
N ASN A 427 14.75 0.81 22.37
CA ASN A 427 13.91 1.99 22.33
C ASN A 427 12.66 1.73 21.48
N VAL A 428 11.50 2.18 21.96
CA VAL A 428 10.22 2.01 21.29
C VAL A 428 9.70 3.38 20.84
N ILE A 429 9.63 3.58 19.52
CA ILE A 429 9.13 4.80 18.91
C ILE A 429 7.64 4.64 18.62
N ILE A 430 6.83 5.58 19.11
CA ILE A 430 5.38 5.56 18.98
C ILE A 430 4.91 6.83 18.27
N LYS A 431 4.13 6.68 17.20
CA LYS A 431 3.45 7.80 16.52
C LYS A 431 1.96 7.64 16.66
N LYS A 432 1.28 8.66 17.19
CA LYS A 432 -0.18 8.73 17.29
C LYS A 432 -0.73 9.55 16.12
N SER A 433 -1.77 9.07 15.47
CA SER A 433 -2.55 9.80 14.47
C SER A 433 -4.05 9.52 14.64
N SER A 434 -4.90 10.13 13.81
CA SER A 434 -6.36 9.96 13.82
C SER A 434 -6.87 9.94 12.39
N LYS A 435 -6.16 9.20 11.52
CA LYS A 435 -6.32 9.24 10.06
C LYS A 435 -7.40 8.28 9.57
N ILE A 436 -7.64 7.20 10.30
CA ILE A 436 -8.63 6.16 9.93
C ILE A 436 -10.01 6.54 10.47
N ASP A 437 -10.09 6.91 11.76
CA ASP A 437 -11.28 7.43 12.41
C ASP A 437 -10.89 8.57 13.37
N PRO A 438 -11.53 9.76 13.30
CA PRO A 438 -11.27 10.86 14.25
C PRO A 438 -11.50 10.50 15.72
N LYS A 439 -12.30 9.46 16.00
CA LYS A 439 -12.70 9.01 17.33
C LYS A 439 -11.86 7.84 17.85
N VAL A 440 -11.10 7.15 17.00
CA VAL A 440 -10.24 6.02 17.37
C VAL A 440 -8.80 6.39 17.03
N PRO A 441 -7.90 6.58 18.02
CA PRO A 441 -6.53 6.91 17.73
C PRO A 441 -5.78 5.76 17.06
N ASP A 442 -4.98 6.09 16.07
CA ASP A 442 -4.14 5.17 15.32
C ASP A 442 -2.70 5.26 15.82
N TYR A 443 -2.13 4.15 16.30
CA TYR A 443 -0.76 4.09 16.80
C TYR A 443 0.15 3.29 15.88
N GLU A 444 1.28 3.89 15.49
CA GLU A 444 2.38 3.19 14.82
C GLU A 444 3.52 2.96 15.83
N ILE A 445 3.91 1.70 16.03
CA ILE A 445 4.98 1.30 16.95
C ILE A 445 6.18 0.77 16.17
N THR A 446 7.38 1.13 16.60
CA THR A 446 8.64 0.75 15.96
C THR A 446 9.71 0.46 17.02
N PHE A 447 10.25 -0.76 17.06
CA PHE A 447 11.26 -1.22 18.01
C PHE A 447 12.68 -1.05 17.45
N VAL A 448 13.55 -0.35 18.17
CA VAL A 448 14.92 -0.03 17.73
C VAL A 448 15.91 -0.46 18.82
N ARG A 449 16.89 -1.30 18.46
CA ARG A 449 17.99 -1.66 19.36
C ARG A 449 18.96 -0.48 19.48
N GLU A 450 19.09 0.07 20.68
CA GLU A 450 20.03 1.17 20.98
C GLU A 450 21.32 0.70 21.64
N LYS A 451 21.28 -0.45 22.34
CA LYS A 451 22.45 -1.07 22.96
C LYS A 451 22.76 -2.40 22.27
N ALA A 452 24.00 -2.54 21.81
CA ALA A 452 24.51 -3.78 21.22
C ALA A 452 24.59 -4.86 22.31
N ASP A 453 24.18 -6.08 21.97
CA ASP A 453 24.33 -7.25 22.84
C ASP A 453 25.67 -7.94 22.55
N ASN A 454 26.70 -7.49 23.26
CA ASN A 454 28.06 -8.03 23.14
C ASN A 454 28.31 -9.20 24.11
N CYS A 455 27.26 -9.80 24.66
CA CYS A 455 27.38 -10.98 25.52
C CYS A 455 27.77 -12.22 24.68
N LYS A 456 28.00 -13.36 25.33
CA LYS A 456 28.53 -14.58 24.67
C LYS A 456 27.69 -15.82 24.95
N ALA A 457 26.42 -15.66 25.31
CA ALA A 457 25.50 -16.77 25.48
C ALA A 457 24.95 -17.23 24.13
N PHE A 458 24.89 -18.54 23.92
CA PHE A 458 24.29 -19.13 22.72
C PHE A 458 22.81 -19.42 22.97
N LEU A 459 21.93 -18.57 22.45
CA LEU A 459 20.48 -18.66 22.62
C LEU A 459 19.79 -18.80 21.25
N PRO A 460 19.80 -20.01 20.65
CA PRO A 460 19.33 -20.23 19.29
C PRO A 460 17.83 -19.99 19.10
N ASP A 461 17.05 -19.95 20.18
CA ASP A 461 15.61 -19.63 20.18
C ASP A 461 15.33 -18.13 20.30
N GLY A 462 16.35 -17.30 20.58
CA GLY A 462 16.21 -15.87 20.81
C GLY A 462 15.56 -15.51 22.15
N GLU A 463 15.40 -14.21 22.41
CA GLU A 463 14.79 -13.67 23.63
C GLU A 463 13.39 -13.11 23.36
N VAL A 464 12.45 -13.28 24.29
CA VAL A 464 11.10 -12.72 24.20
C VAL A 464 10.98 -11.49 25.10
N ILE A 465 10.67 -10.34 24.50
CA ILE A 465 10.43 -9.09 25.21
C ILE A 465 8.94 -8.76 25.15
N GLU A 466 8.30 -8.64 26.32
CA GLU A 466 6.86 -8.35 26.45
C GLU A 466 6.61 -6.89 26.85
N TYR A 467 5.80 -6.16 26.09
CA TYR A 467 5.35 -4.80 26.40
C TYR A 467 3.85 -4.75 26.67
N ASP A 468 3.43 -4.03 27.71
CA ASP A 468 2.03 -3.75 28.05
C ASP A 468 1.63 -2.41 27.46
N LEU A 469 0.63 -2.38 26.55
CA LEU A 469 0.29 -1.19 25.79
C LEU A 469 -0.20 -0.04 26.67
N LYS A 470 -0.88 -0.33 27.78
CA LYS A 470 -1.33 0.70 28.72
C LYS A 470 -0.18 1.16 29.62
N LYS A 471 0.51 0.23 30.26
CA LYS A 471 1.53 0.54 31.27
C LYS A 471 2.83 1.08 30.67
N ASP A 472 3.30 0.49 29.57
CA ASP A 472 4.57 0.87 28.97
C ASP A 472 4.40 2.07 28.02
N PHE A 473 3.24 2.23 27.38
CA PHE A 473 3.04 3.20 26.28
C PHE A 473 1.86 4.17 26.44
N ASN A 474 1.05 4.03 27.49
CA ASN A 474 -0.16 4.85 27.71
C ASN A 474 -1.14 4.81 26.52
N ILE A 475 -1.30 3.63 25.90
CA ILE A 475 -2.25 3.35 24.84
C ILE A 475 -3.49 2.70 25.44
N GLU A 476 -4.63 3.39 25.36
CA GLU A 476 -5.91 2.94 25.92
C GLU A 476 -6.91 2.60 24.80
N ILE A 477 -7.75 1.60 25.05
CA ILE A 477 -8.82 1.20 24.12
C ILE A 477 -9.90 2.29 23.99
N PRO A 478 -10.55 2.43 22.81
CA PRO A 478 -10.26 1.75 21.56
C PRO A 478 -9.06 2.39 20.83
N TYR A 479 -8.26 1.57 20.14
CA TYR A 479 -7.17 2.03 19.28
C TYR A 479 -7.00 1.15 18.05
N THR A 480 -6.37 1.68 17.00
CA THR A 480 -5.75 0.85 15.96
C THR A 480 -4.24 0.81 16.18
N LEU A 481 -3.61 -0.29 15.78
CA LEU A 481 -2.19 -0.52 16.03
C LEU A 481 -1.49 -1.04 14.77
N LYS A 482 -0.35 -0.44 14.43
CA LYS A 482 0.54 -0.87 13.35
C LYS A 482 1.96 -1.06 13.90
N VAL A 483 2.54 -2.25 13.71
CA VAL A 483 3.95 -2.52 14.01
C VAL A 483 4.75 -2.44 12.72
N ASN A 484 5.76 -1.57 12.67
CA ASN A 484 6.53 -1.30 11.44
C ASN A 484 7.77 -2.20 11.25
N ASN A 485 8.12 -3.02 12.23
CA ASN A 485 9.30 -3.88 12.17
C ASN A 485 9.09 -5.09 11.25
N PRO A 486 10.09 -5.48 10.42
CA PRO A 486 10.02 -6.72 9.67
C PRO A 486 10.09 -7.93 10.60
N VAL A 487 9.40 -9.00 10.22
CA VAL A 487 9.44 -10.30 10.89
C VAL A 487 10.06 -11.31 9.94
N ILE A 488 11.10 -12.02 10.37
CA ILE A 488 11.75 -13.09 9.62
C ILE A 488 11.67 -14.42 10.40
N PRO A 489 10.92 -15.42 9.92
CA PRO A 489 10.88 -16.73 10.55
C PRO A 489 12.19 -17.49 10.32
N PHE A 490 12.79 -18.04 11.38
CA PHE A 490 14.04 -18.82 11.30
C PHE A 490 13.82 -20.34 11.34
N THR A 491 12.65 -20.80 11.78
CA THR A 491 12.29 -22.21 11.91
C THR A 491 11.01 -22.47 11.11
N LYS A 492 10.94 -23.63 10.43
CA LYS A 492 9.84 -23.97 9.52
C LYS A 492 8.52 -24.26 10.25
N ASP A 493 8.60 -24.55 11.55
CA ASP A 493 7.52 -25.10 12.36
C ASP A 493 7.01 -24.16 13.46
N ASP A 494 7.61 -22.97 13.65
CA ASP A 494 7.16 -22.00 14.67
C ASP A 494 6.24 -20.91 14.07
N PRO A 495 5.13 -20.58 14.74
CA PRO A 495 4.29 -19.45 14.34
C PRO A 495 5.05 -18.13 14.57
N TYR A 496 5.43 -17.48 13.48
CA TYR A 496 6.14 -16.18 13.53
C TYR A 496 5.18 -14.99 13.65
N PHE A 497 3.88 -15.21 13.44
CA PHE A 497 2.85 -14.22 13.67
C PHE A 497 1.64 -14.87 14.35
N THR A 498 1.32 -14.41 15.56
CA THR A 498 0.19 -14.93 16.34
C THR A 498 -0.65 -13.75 16.84
N ILE A 499 -1.94 -13.73 16.50
CA ILE A 499 -2.92 -12.84 17.14
C ILE A 499 -3.84 -13.74 17.94
N VAL A 500 -3.72 -13.70 19.26
CA VAL A 500 -4.63 -14.41 20.16
C VAL A 500 -5.70 -13.43 20.61
N LYS A 501 -6.93 -13.93 20.79
CA LYS A 501 -8.11 -13.13 21.18
C LYS A 501 -7.74 -12.05 22.20
N VAL A 502 -8.00 -10.80 21.81
CA VAL A 502 -8.10 -9.67 22.74
C VAL A 502 -9.44 -9.82 23.47
N LYS A 503 -9.50 -10.77 24.41
CA LYS A 503 -10.56 -10.85 25.41
C LYS A 503 -9.89 -10.59 26.75
N GLU A 504 -9.63 -9.33 27.06
CA GLU A 504 -9.81 -8.96 28.46
C GLU A 504 -11.32 -8.92 28.70
N GLU A 505 -11.76 -9.57 29.78
CA GLU A 505 -13.09 -9.39 30.33
C GLU A 505 -13.27 -7.90 30.63
N VAL A 506 -13.78 -7.15 29.65
CA VAL A 506 -14.27 -5.80 29.88
C VAL A 506 -15.46 -5.98 30.81
N GLN A 507 -15.26 -5.67 32.09
CA GLN A 507 -16.36 -5.36 32.99
C GLN A 507 -17.25 -4.35 32.25
N GLU A 508 -18.53 -4.70 32.12
CA GLU A 508 -19.51 -3.98 31.31
C GLU A 508 -19.60 -2.50 31.74
N GLU A 509 -18.79 -1.62 31.13
CA GLU A 509 -19.10 -0.21 31.06
C GLU A 509 -19.92 0.08 29.81
N ILE A 510 -21.13 0.58 30.07
CA ILE A 510 -22.23 0.74 29.14
C ILE A 510 -21.85 1.73 28.03
N ILE A 511 -21.63 1.24 26.80
CA ILE A 511 -21.57 2.07 25.60
C ILE A 511 -22.95 2.70 25.39
N LYS A 512 -23.14 3.96 25.81
CA LYS A 512 -24.39 4.70 25.61
C LYS A 512 -24.44 5.36 24.22
N GLY A 513 -25.56 5.18 23.52
CA GLY A 513 -25.88 5.82 22.24
C GLY A 513 -26.45 4.83 21.21
N GLU A 514 -27.18 5.32 20.20
CA GLU A 514 -27.87 4.50 19.17
C GLU A 514 -26.93 3.51 18.44
N GLN A 515 -25.65 3.87 18.24
CA GLN A 515 -24.66 2.97 17.63
C GLN A 515 -24.25 1.81 18.55
N GLY A 516 -24.25 2.01 19.88
CA GLY A 516 -23.99 0.96 20.86
C GLY A 516 -25.15 -0.04 20.94
N GLU A 517 -26.39 0.44 20.86
CA GLU A 517 -27.58 -0.42 20.80
C GLU A 517 -27.62 -1.24 19.50
N PHE A 518 -27.25 -0.66 18.36
CA PHE A 518 -27.19 -1.37 17.08
C PHE A 518 -26.16 -2.51 17.10
N ILE A 519 -24.93 -2.25 17.60
CA ILE A 519 -23.87 -3.27 17.68
C ILE A 519 -24.26 -4.36 18.69
N ARG A 520 -24.84 -3.99 19.85
CA ARG A 520 -25.35 -4.94 20.84
C ARG A 520 -26.47 -5.80 20.25
N GLY A 521 -27.38 -5.19 19.49
CA GLY A 521 -28.44 -5.88 18.76
C GLY A 521 -27.89 -6.90 17.78
N ALA A 522 -26.93 -6.52 16.94
CA ALA A 522 -26.31 -7.40 15.95
C ALA A 522 -25.52 -8.57 16.58
N ILE A 523 -24.78 -8.31 17.68
CA ILE A 523 -24.06 -9.36 18.41
C ILE A 523 -25.06 -10.31 19.10
N GLN A 524 -26.11 -9.78 19.72
CA GLN A 524 -27.14 -10.57 20.37
C GLN A 524 -27.91 -11.43 19.35
N GLU A 525 -28.19 -10.88 18.17
CA GLU A 525 -28.82 -11.61 17.06
C GLU A 525 -27.92 -12.75 16.56
N MET A 526 -26.62 -12.48 16.35
CA MET A 526 -25.65 -13.51 15.95
C MET A 526 -25.50 -14.63 17.00
N ILE A 527 -25.46 -14.28 18.29
CA ILE A 527 -25.41 -15.28 19.37
C ILE A 527 -26.70 -16.10 19.39
N THR A 528 -27.86 -15.45 19.23
CA THR A 528 -29.17 -16.11 19.21
C THR A 528 -29.30 -17.06 18.02
N ASP A 529 -28.77 -16.70 16.85
CA ASP A 529 -28.71 -17.58 15.67
C ASP A 529 -27.85 -18.84 15.94
N ILE A 530 -26.69 -18.70 16.57
CA ILE A 530 -25.84 -19.84 16.94
C ILE A 530 -26.56 -20.75 17.93
N ARG A 531 -27.21 -20.17 18.95
CA ARG A 531 -28.01 -20.91 19.94
C ARG A 531 -29.14 -21.69 19.26
N ARG A 532 -29.85 -21.06 18.33
CA ARG A 532 -30.92 -21.68 17.53
C ARG A 532 -30.39 -22.83 16.68
N ASP A 533 -29.25 -22.66 16.01
CA ASP A 533 -28.69 -23.69 15.13
C ASP A 533 -28.24 -24.94 15.91
N ILE A 534 -27.62 -24.75 17.08
CA ILE A 534 -27.23 -25.86 17.96
C ILE A 534 -28.47 -26.55 18.53
N LYS A 535 -29.47 -25.78 18.99
CA LYS A 535 -30.76 -26.33 19.43
C LYS A 535 -31.42 -27.17 18.34
N ASN A 536 -31.44 -26.69 17.10
CA ASN A 536 -31.96 -27.42 15.95
C ASN A 536 -31.17 -28.70 15.66
N ALA A 537 -29.83 -28.65 15.78
CA ALA A 537 -28.99 -29.85 15.66
C ALA A 537 -29.29 -30.89 16.77
N THR A 538 -29.48 -30.44 18.01
CA THR A 538 -29.90 -31.32 19.13
C THR A 538 -31.28 -31.92 18.86
N ILE A 539 -32.27 -31.11 18.44
CA ILE A 539 -33.60 -31.59 18.05
C ILE A 539 -33.50 -32.65 16.95
N TYR A 540 -32.74 -32.37 15.90
CA TYR A 540 -32.52 -33.30 14.79
C TYR A 540 -31.93 -34.63 15.28
N SER A 541 -30.91 -34.57 16.15
CA SER A 541 -30.26 -35.78 16.68
C SER A 541 -31.23 -36.67 17.47
N ILE A 542 -32.06 -36.07 18.33
CA ILE A 542 -33.09 -36.80 19.11
C ILE A 542 -34.13 -37.41 18.16
N GLN A 543 -34.55 -36.68 17.13
CA GLN A 543 -35.50 -37.18 16.14
C GLN A 543 -34.95 -38.38 15.35
N GLN A 544 -33.67 -38.37 14.98
CA GLN A 544 -33.05 -39.51 14.30
C GLN A 544 -32.97 -40.74 15.22
N GLU A 545 -32.71 -40.54 16.50
CA GLU A 545 -32.65 -41.64 17.49
C GLU A 545 -34.04 -42.20 17.81
N ILE A 546 -35.07 -41.36 17.94
CA ILE A 546 -36.47 -41.82 18.02
C ILE A 546 -36.81 -42.66 16.79
N LYS A 547 -36.46 -42.20 15.58
CA LYS A 547 -36.70 -42.94 14.33
C LYS A 547 -35.94 -44.28 14.32
N ARG A 548 -34.73 -44.33 14.88
CA ARG A 548 -33.94 -45.56 15.02
C ARG A 548 -34.59 -46.55 15.98
N TYR A 549 -34.93 -46.12 17.19
CA TYR A 549 -35.52 -46.98 18.21
C TYR A 549 -36.96 -47.43 17.88
N LYS A 550 -37.74 -46.62 17.15
CA LYS A 550 -39.05 -47.05 16.61
C LYS A 550 -38.92 -48.23 15.65
N LYS A 551 -37.87 -48.28 14.82
CA LYS A 551 -37.61 -49.43 13.92
C LYS A 551 -37.18 -50.69 14.68
N SER A 552 -36.55 -50.52 15.84
CA SER A 552 -36.09 -51.61 16.71
C SER A 552 -37.12 -52.01 17.78
N SER A 553 -38.32 -51.43 17.77
CA SER A 553 -39.41 -51.68 18.75
C SER A 553 -39.05 -51.39 20.21
N GLU A 554 -38.15 -50.44 20.45
CA GLU A 554 -37.64 -50.05 21.79
C GLU A 554 -38.54 -48.97 22.44
N VAL A 555 -39.74 -49.36 22.85
CA VAL A 555 -40.84 -48.44 23.25
C VAL A 555 -40.46 -47.50 24.40
N GLU A 556 -39.74 -48.00 25.40
CA GLU A 556 -39.37 -47.21 26.59
C GLU A 556 -38.35 -46.10 26.25
N LYS A 557 -37.35 -46.41 25.42
CA LYS A 557 -36.36 -45.44 24.94
C LYS A 557 -36.99 -44.36 24.07
N VAL A 558 -37.94 -44.75 23.21
CA VAL A 558 -38.73 -43.80 22.41
C VAL A 558 -39.48 -42.83 23.31
N LYS A 559 -40.18 -43.32 24.34
CA LYS A 559 -40.91 -42.46 25.29
C LYS A 559 -39.99 -41.50 26.05
N LYS A 560 -38.81 -41.97 26.48
CA LYS A 560 -37.80 -41.13 27.13
C LYS A 560 -37.31 -40.00 26.21
N LEU A 561 -36.99 -40.33 24.96
CA LEU A 561 -36.50 -39.35 23.98
C LEU A 561 -37.60 -38.38 23.52
N GLU A 562 -38.86 -38.82 23.43
CA GLU A 562 -39.99 -37.93 23.13
C GLU A 562 -40.20 -36.88 24.25
N ASN A 563 -40.02 -37.28 25.52
CA ASN A 563 -40.03 -36.35 26.65
C ASN A 563 -38.84 -35.38 26.62
N GLU A 564 -37.63 -35.85 26.31
CA GLU A 564 -36.44 -34.99 26.16
C GLU A 564 -36.60 -34.01 24.99
N LEU A 565 -37.14 -34.47 23.86
CA LEU A 565 -37.45 -33.64 22.70
C LEU A 565 -38.44 -32.52 23.07
N HIS A 566 -39.46 -32.83 23.87
CA HIS A 566 -40.43 -31.84 24.35
C HIS A 566 -39.75 -30.77 25.21
N LYS A 567 -38.87 -31.17 26.15
CA LYS A 567 -38.10 -30.24 26.99
C LYS A 567 -37.21 -29.31 26.16
N ILE A 568 -36.44 -29.85 25.22
CA ILE A 568 -35.52 -29.05 24.38
C ILE A 568 -36.28 -28.06 23.50
N LYS A 569 -37.44 -28.44 22.95
CA LYS A 569 -38.28 -27.55 22.12
C LYS A 569 -38.84 -26.35 22.90
N GLN A 570 -39.06 -26.49 24.21
CA GLN A 570 -39.60 -25.42 25.07
C GLN A 570 -38.56 -24.37 25.47
N ILE A 571 -37.25 -24.68 25.39
CA ILE A 571 -36.18 -23.72 25.67
C ILE A 571 -36.21 -22.64 24.58
N LYS A 572 -36.28 -21.36 24.92
CA LYS A 572 -36.19 -20.27 23.94
C LYS A 572 -34.81 -20.25 23.31
N ASP A 573 -34.72 -19.79 22.06
CA ASP A 573 -33.44 -19.76 21.34
C ASP A 573 -32.42 -18.87 22.09
N GLU A 574 -32.86 -17.77 22.68
CA GLU A 574 -32.03 -16.89 23.51
C GLU A 574 -31.48 -17.56 24.78
N ASP A 575 -32.20 -18.53 25.35
CA ASP A 575 -31.87 -19.20 26.62
C ASP A 575 -31.08 -20.49 26.42
N PHE A 576 -30.88 -20.92 25.17
CA PHE A 576 -30.20 -22.18 24.88
C PHE A 576 -28.69 -22.05 25.11
N GLN A 577 -28.15 -22.88 25.99
CA GLN A 577 -26.74 -22.79 26.40
C GLN A 577 -25.78 -23.26 25.30
N ILE A 578 -24.69 -22.52 25.11
CA ILE A 578 -23.57 -22.85 24.24
C ILE A 578 -22.30 -22.98 25.09
N PRO A 579 -21.30 -23.80 24.71
CA PRO A 579 -20.07 -23.91 25.48
C PRO A 579 -19.33 -22.57 25.54
N GLU A 580 -18.82 -22.23 26.73
CA GLU A 580 -18.07 -20.98 26.98
C GLU A 580 -16.79 -20.88 26.13
N ASP A 581 -16.25 -22.02 25.70
CA ASP A 581 -14.93 -22.12 25.12
C ASP A 581 -14.89 -22.70 23.69
N PHE A 582 -15.44 -21.95 22.72
CA PHE A 582 -15.26 -22.28 21.30
C PHE A 582 -13.79 -22.21 20.81
N GLY A 583 -12.81 -21.82 21.65
CA GLY A 583 -11.45 -21.52 21.17
C GLY A 583 -10.26 -21.78 22.10
N GLY A 584 -10.37 -22.50 23.22
CA GLY A 584 -9.30 -22.54 24.24
C GLY A 584 -8.78 -23.91 24.66
N ALA A 585 -9.61 -24.94 24.81
CA ALA A 585 -9.15 -26.23 25.33
C ALA A 585 -9.49 -27.43 24.42
N LYS A 586 -8.50 -28.32 24.20
CA LYS A 586 -8.75 -29.69 23.71
C LYS A 586 -9.32 -30.48 24.90
N PRO A 587 -10.60 -30.91 24.89
CA PRO A 587 -11.09 -31.81 25.93
C PRO A 587 -10.28 -33.11 25.89
N ASN A 588 -9.94 -33.64 27.06
CA ASN A 588 -9.14 -34.86 27.16
C ASN A 588 -9.93 -36.03 26.53
N PHE A 589 -9.26 -36.96 25.84
CA PHE A 589 -9.94 -38.05 25.14
C PHE A 589 -10.80 -38.92 26.08
N GLU A 590 -10.36 -39.08 27.34
CA GLU A 590 -11.08 -39.76 28.42
C GLU A 590 -12.40 -39.06 28.81
N ASP A 591 -12.45 -37.72 28.77
CA ASP A 591 -13.65 -36.95 29.11
C ASP A 591 -14.77 -37.12 28.09
N LEU A 592 -14.43 -37.44 26.84
CA LEU A 592 -15.39 -37.71 25.77
C LEU A 592 -15.94 -39.14 25.86
N ILE A 593 -15.11 -40.10 26.26
CA ILE A 593 -15.53 -41.50 26.44
C ILE A 593 -16.50 -41.62 27.62
N ASN A 594 -16.33 -40.83 28.68
CA ASN A 594 -17.16 -40.89 29.89
C ASN A 594 -18.50 -40.14 29.80
N LEU A 595 -18.85 -39.56 28.64
CA LEU A 595 -20.16 -38.94 28.42
C LEU A 595 -21.29 -39.96 28.53
N SER A 596 -22.38 -39.61 29.20
CA SER A 596 -23.61 -40.41 29.18
C SER A 596 -24.23 -40.45 27.77
N PHE A 597 -24.94 -41.53 27.44
CA PHE A 597 -25.70 -41.61 26.20
C PHE A 597 -26.90 -40.67 26.24
N GLY A 598 -27.19 -40.01 25.12
CA GLY A 598 -28.26 -39.02 25.03
C GLY A 598 -27.78 -37.64 24.57
N PRO A 599 -28.67 -36.62 24.67
CA PRO A 599 -28.34 -35.23 24.38
C PRO A 599 -27.21 -34.71 25.26
N ILE A 600 -26.29 -33.96 24.67
CA ILE A 600 -25.20 -33.28 25.38
C ILE A 600 -25.58 -31.80 25.45
N TYR A 601 -25.97 -31.34 26.63
CA TYR A 601 -26.43 -29.97 26.87
C TYR A 601 -25.76 -29.38 28.13
N PRO A 602 -24.98 -28.28 28.01
CA PRO A 602 -24.54 -27.64 26.77
C PRO A 602 -23.67 -28.59 25.92
N CYS A 603 -23.64 -28.40 24.60
CA CYS A 603 -22.84 -29.23 23.72
C CYS A 603 -21.34 -29.08 24.03
N ARG A 604 -20.57 -30.16 23.84
CA ARG A 604 -19.10 -30.12 24.10
C ARG A 604 -18.34 -29.82 22.82
N ALA A 605 -17.53 -28.75 22.83
CA ALA A 605 -16.68 -28.40 21.70
C ALA A 605 -15.47 -29.35 21.57
N LYS A 606 -15.13 -29.73 20.35
CA LYS A 606 -13.97 -30.55 20.00
C LYS A 606 -13.30 -30.00 18.75
N GLN A 607 -12.04 -29.61 18.87
CA GLN A 607 -11.21 -29.28 17.72
C GLN A 607 -10.65 -30.56 17.07
N THR A 608 -10.79 -30.67 15.76
CA THR A 608 -10.27 -31.81 14.99
C THR A 608 -10.02 -31.41 13.53
N GLU A 609 -9.49 -32.32 12.71
CA GLU A 609 -9.31 -32.12 11.28
C GLU A 609 -10.31 -32.99 10.52
N ILE A 610 -11.03 -32.41 9.56
CA ILE A 610 -11.93 -33.15 8.67
C ILE A 610 -11.40 -33.12 7.23
N ILE A 611 -11.59 -34.24 6.53
CA ILE A 611 -11.30 -34.39 5.11
C ILE A 611 -12.63 -34.33 4.37
N VAL A 612 -12.80 -33.33 3.51
CA VAL A 612 -14.05 -33.10 2.78
C VAL A 612 -14.00 -33.85 1.46
N ASP A 613 -14.38 -35.12 1.48
CA ASP A 613 -14.40 -36.00 0.30
C ASP A 613 -15.61 -35.75 -0.61
N LYS A 614 -16.70 -35.24 -0.05
CA LYS A 614 -17.92 -34.85 -0.76
C LYS A 614 -18.55 -33.59 -0.15
N LYS A 615 -19.55 -33.03 -0.82
CA LYS A 615 -20.35 -31.93 -0.25
C LYS A 615 -21.07 -32.42 1.01
N ILE A 616 -20.73 -31.84 2.15
CA ILE A 616 -21.27 -32.22 3.46
C ILE A 616 -22.71 -31.71 3.60
N SER A 617 -23.62 -32.61 3.95
CA SER A 617 -25.02 -32.31 4.27
C SER A 617 -25.41 -32.86 5.63
N VAL A 618 -26.49 -32.33 6.22
CA VAL A 618 -27.07 -32.89 7.45
C VAL A 618 -27.44 -34.36 7.24
N GLY A 619 -26.99 -35.23 8.14
CA GLY A 619 -27.13 -36.69 8.08
C GLY A 619 -25.85 -37.43 7.64
N ASP A 620 -24.90 -36.74 6.99
CA ASP A 620 -23.64 -37.36 6.57
C ASP A 620 -22.74 -37.75 7.75
N ILE A 621 -21.89 -38.74 7.56
CA ILE A 621 -20.75 -39.01 8.46
C ILE A 621 -19.57 -38.19 7.93
N VAL A 622 -19.07 -37.26 8.74
CA VAL A 622 -17.90 -36.47 8.35
C VAL A 622 -16.62 -37.27 8.55
N ASN A 623 -15.74 -37.26 7.56
CA ASN A 623 -14.47 -37.96 7.63
C ASN A 623 -13.48 -37.18 8.49
N VAL A 624 -13.28 -37.61 9.74
CA VAL A 624 -12.32 -37.00 10.67
C VAL A 624 -10.96 -37.67 10.51
N LYS A 625 -9.88 -36.88 10.42
CA LYS A 625 -8.50 -37.40 10.32
C LYS A 625 -8.19 -38.31 11.50
N GLY A 626 -7.78 -39.54 11.21
CA GLY A 626 -7.55 -40.60 12.22
C GLY A 626 -8.78 -41.46 12.55
N MET A 627 -9.93 -41.23 11.90
CA MET A 627 -11.10 -42.11 12.02
C MET A 627 -10.82 -43.47 11.36
N THR A 628 -11.11 -44.56 12.08
CA THR A 628 -10.97 -45.93 11.56
C THR A 628 -12.30 -46.48 11.04
N LYS A 629 -12.28 -47.64 10.37
CA LYS A 629 -13.52 -48.37 10.00
C LYS A 629 -14.38 -48.74 11.22
N SER A 630 -13.79 -48.76 12.41
CA SER A 630 -14.46 -49.05 13.68
C SER A 630 -14.78 -47.79 14.49
N GLY A 631 -14.71 -46.60 13.88
CA GLY A 631 -14.98 -45.32 14.54
C GLY A 631 -13.74 -44.63 15.12
N PRO A 632 -13.94 -43.56 15.91
CA PRO A 632 -15.23 -42.96 16.31
C PRO A 632 -15.99 -42.29 15.15
N PHE A 633 -17.32 -42.34 15.15
CA PHE A 633 -18.15 -41.78 14.07
C PHE A 633 -18.79 -40.44 14.46
N TYR A 634 -18.89 -39.53 13.49
CA TYR A 634 -19.44 -38.18 13.68
C TYR A 634 -20.50 -37.88 12.62
N HIS A 635 -21.77 -37.94 13.01
CA HIS A 635 -22.91 -37.67 12.16
C HIS A 635 -23.25 -36.18 12.19
N VAL A 636 -23.28 -35.52 11.05
CA VAL A 636 -23.60 -34.10 10.95
C VAL A 636 -25.08 -33.89 11.27
N ALA A 637 -25.37 -33.21 12.37
CA ALA A 637 -26.71 -32.81 12.77
C ALA A 637 -27.04 -31.36 12.42
N GLY A 638 -26.02 -30.54 12.16
CA GLY A 638 -26.17 -29.17 11.68
C GLY A 638 -24.82 -28.58 11.26
N ILE A 639 -24.86 -27.51 10.47
CA ILE A 639 -23.67 -26.84 9.93
C ILE A 639 -23.93 -25.33 10.03
N ARG A 640 -22.99 -24.57 10.59
CA ARG A 640 -23.08 -23.10 10.60
C ARG A 640 -23.11 -22.58 9.17
N ARG A 641 -23.98 -21.61 8.88
CA ARG A 641 -24.22 -21.16 7.50
C ARG A 641 -22.95 -20.72 6.77
N ASP A 642 -22.10 -19.91 7.38
CA ASP A 642 -20.85 -19.45 6.77
C ASP A 642 -19.80 -20.58 6.65
N VAL A 643 -19.84 -21.59 7.53
CA VAL A 643 -19.02 -22.80 7.41
C VAL A 643 -19.42 -23.59 6.17
N LEU A 644 -20.73 -23.76 5.94
CA LEU A 644 -21.25 -24.42 4.75
C LEU A 644 -20.83 -23.71 3.45
N GLU A 645 -20.78 -22.37 3.45
CA GLU A 645 -20.36 -21.56 2.31
C GLU A 645 -18.85 -21.64 2.02
N LYS A 646 -18.02 -21.91 3.03
CA LYS A 646 -16.56 -21.91 2.92
C LYS A 646 -15.93 -23.29 2.67
N ILE A 647 -16.63 -24.38 2.99
CA ILE A 647 -16.14 -25.75 2.82
C ILE A 647 -16.12 -26.13 1.32
N GLN A 648 -14.98 -26.63 0.85
CA GLN A 648 -14.78 -27.12 -0.52
C GLN A 648 -14.39 -28.60 -0.53
N VAL A 649 -14.90 -29.32 -1.54
CA VAL A 649 -14.57 -30.73 -1.75
C VAL A 649 -13.10 -30.88 -2.15
N GLY A 650 -12.43 -31.91 -1.63
CA GLY A 650 -11.02 -32.21 -1.85
C GLY A 650 -10.04 -31.50 -0.90
N LYS A 651 -10.55 -30.78 0.11
CA LYS A 651 -9.71 -30.05 1.08
C LYS A 651 -9.86 -30.60 2.50
N THR A 652 -8.79 -30.43 3.28
CA THR A 652 -8.77 -30.70 4.71
C THR A 652 -8.95 -29.40 5.48
N TYR A 653 -9.76 -29.42 6.53
CA TYR A 653 -9.99 -28.25 7.38
C TYR A 653 -9.81 -28.62 8.85
N LYS A 654 -9.14 -27.74 9.61
CA LYS A 654 -9.26 -27.73 11.06
C LYS A 654 -10.63 -27.20 11.43
N VAL A 655 -11.40 -27.94 12.21
CA VAL A 655 -12.79 -27.63 12.56
C VAL A 655 -13.05 -27.73 14.03
N SER A 656 -13.96 -26.88 14.51
CA SER A 656 -14.58 -27.00 15.82
C SER A 656 -15.95 -27.69 15.67
N LEU A 657 -16.04 -28.92 16.16
CA LEU A 657 -17.29 -29.67 16.24
C LEU A 657 -17.94 -29.43 17.61
N CYS A 658 -19.23 -29.12 17.67
CA CYS A 658 -19.99 -29.24 18.91
C CYS A 658 -20.67 -30.60 18.97
N LEU A 659 -20.30 -31.45 19.92
CA LEU A 659 -20.94 -32.73 20.17
C LEU A 659 -22.28 -32.47 20.84
N VAL A 660 -23.38 -32.66 20.12
CA VAL A 660 -24.74 -32.35 20.59
C VAL A 660 -25.49 -33.57 21.12
N TYR A 661 -25.04 -34.78 20.79
CA TYR A 661 -25.65 -36.03 21.25
C TYR A 661 -24.66 -37.19 21.17
N LYS A 662 -24.59 -38.03 22.19
CA LYS A 662 -23.84 -39.30 22.18
C LYS A 662 -24.76 -40.48 21.94
N ARG A 663 -24.51 -41.23 20.87
CA ARG A 663 -25.35 -42.35 20.44
C ARG A 663 -24.98 -43.63 21.18
N GLU A 664 -25.98 -44.42 21.54
CA GLU A 664 -25.78 -45.81 21.94
C GLU A 664 -25.39 -46.63 20.70
N TYR A 665 -24.14 -47.05 20.62
CA TYR A 665 -23.59 -47.81 19.51
C TYR A 665 -22.86 -49.05 20.02
N PHE A 666 -22.69 -50.05 19.16
CA PHE A 666 -22.17 -51.36 19.53
C PHE A 666 -20.69 -51.30 19.95
N GLY A 667 -20.36 -51.98 21.06
CA GLY A 667 -19.04 -51.90 21.70
C GLY A 667 -18.78 -50.51 22.29
N PHE A 668 -17.72 -50.32 23.07
CA PHE A 668 -17.33 -49.01 23.63
C PHE A 668 -16.88 -47.98 22.56
N ILE A 669 -17.33 -48.14 21.30
CA ILE A 669 -17.00 -47.32 20.14
C ILE A 669 -17.75 -45.98 20.24
N PRO A 670 -17.04 -44.85 20.32
CA PRO A 670 -17.70 -43.55 20.40
C PRO A 670 -18.43 -43.19 19.10
N ASN A 671 -19.68 -42.75 19.21
CA ASN A 671 -20.51 -42.36 18.07
C ASN A 671 -21.37 -41.15 18.45
N TYR A 672 -21.27 -40.07 17.67
CA TYR A 672 -21.83 -38.76 18.03
C TYR A 672 -22.63 -38.14 16.90
N TYR A 673 -23.64 -37.35 17.25
CA TYR A 673 -24.14 -36.28 16.39
C TYR A 673 -23.39 -34.98 16.69
N VAL A 674 -23.03 -34.25 15.64
CA VAL A 674 -22.21 -33.05 15.74
C VAL A 674 -22.77 -31.87 14.97
N TYR A 675 -22.57 -30.68 15.51
CA TYR A 675 -22.77 -29.41 14.82
C TYR A 675 -21.41 -28.87 14.36
N LEU A 676 -21.25 -28.58 13.07
CA LEU A 676 -20.02 -27.96 12.53
C LEU A 676 -20.08 -26.45 12.82
N ALA A 677 -19.32 -26.01 13.82
CA ALA A 677 -19.43 -24.65 14.36
C ALA A 677 -18.45 -23.65 13.73
N GLU A 678 -17.25 -24.10 13.34
CA GLU A 678 -16.22 -23.23 12.77
C GLU A 678 -15.23 -24.04 11.92
N ILE A 679 -14.66 -23.41 10.89
CA ILE A 679 -13.52 -23.92 10.11
C ILE A 679 -12.36 -22.92 10.17
N ASN A 680 -11.14 -23.43 10.32
CA ASN A 680 -9.90 -22.69 10.16
C ASN A 680 -9.17 -23.20 8.91
N LYS A 681 -8.70 -22.28 8.06
CA LYS A 681 -7.86 -22.63 6.89
C LYS A 681 -6.45 -22.93 7.41
N GLU A 682 -5.89 -24.08 7.03
CA GLU A 682 -4.45 -24.32 7.15
C GLU A 682 -3.67 -23.47 6.14
#